data_AF-A0A9Y1BS37-F1
#
_entry.id   AF-A0A9Y1BS37-F1
#
_cell.length_a   1.000
_cell.length_b   1.000
_cell.length_c   1.000
_cell.angle_alpha   90.00
_cell.angle_beta   90.00
_cell.angle_gamma   90.00
#
_symmetry.space_group_name_H-M   'P 1'
#
loop_
_entity.id
_entity.type
_entity.pdbx_description
1 polymer ?
#
loop_
_entity_poly.entity_id
_entity_poly.type
_entity_poly.pdbx_seq_one_letter_code
_entity_poly.pdbx_strand_id
1 'polypeptide(L)'
;MYIQKTKNIIEFLLNGGKDLKIEEELLEQVQQFSKTIETGEIEEIPKSISNIFNLSWNSSIDIEHKEQFLSLLFILYAKDLIDIKILKENFQHFQLTNDLKHEYVIMSFLIYSIKNNKSKEIDYIQYLNFCREIGIRPRYFSEFKTILEKLELPFSISQKDQNLAEKLEKVVKFLQEKSNYLEEFIPNFQTEVLEYLDFFIDYKLLSELDLKYCDFVVSKLSLDKKVTIPEVQKKIENLLNKSKYPIVPITYKPFFEKIREKIEPRTVKLEELANTPPKLVKEFASKKAYSCHKLAQKVRITFLGGGGIGNMAILIQHNNDAILLDYGMSVSNYSIPRWHPTLRTVKAILVTHAHLDHIGALPYLMNTDEEKRWYGSVNTKIIGEKLLFNTSAMLKGIPDEKLFSPYLKAIKSESTLIDFFNRFNPLKPKKPIEISPEFLITPISSSHVFGSYGYLIEIFGKRILFTGDFKLEKSNLFSGAKLPTDADVTIFDGTYYNRKLSKVDNETTVLNAVKQNSKVIIPAFSVGRAQEMYSLLEKLRLTKEHNIKIVGLASEITKLMGIPGDHTLLKSMNADEFEDGDIVIAGNGMLQGGTSRLLLEETRNDDNVGVIICGYQAPETLGYSLKTNHPVALNQYSQQIYNLQISGHTTPKNLDVFISELSGKKIMVHTPENIIVKHKDIVVPKFSETLALNV
;
A
#
# COMPACT_ATOMS: atom_id res chain seq x y z
N MET A 1 3.84 33.99 37.64
CA MET A 1 3.61 32.53 37.67
C MET A 1 4.39 31.79 36.58
N TYR A 2 4.18 32.08 35.29
CA TYR A 2 4.90 31.40 34.19
C TYR A 2 6.42 31.60 34.22
N ILE A 3 6.90 32.81 34.47
CA ILE A 3 8.34 33.10 34.67
C ILE A 3 8.94 32.25 35.80
N GLN A 4 8.18 32.01 36.89
CA GLN A 4 8.62 31.17 38.00
C GLN A 4 8.65 29.68 37.63
N LYS A 5 7.70 29.20 36.81
CA LYS A 5 7.71 27.83 36.27
C LYS A 5 8.85 27.61 35.26
N THR A 6 9.20 28.63 34.49
CA THR A 6 10.36 28.63 33.58
C THR A 6 11.68 28.51 34.33
N LYS A 7 11.81 29.15 35.50
CA LYS A 7 12.98 29.00 36.37
C LYS A 7 13.20 27.55 36.79
N ASN A 8 12.15 26.81 37.14
CA ASN A 8 12.28 25.40 37.57
C ASN A 8 12.75 24.47 36.43
N ILE A 9 12.38 24.75 35.18
CA ILE A 9 12.86 24.00 33.99
C ILE A 9 14.32 24.31 33.73
N ILE A 10 14.70 25.58 33.87
CA ILE A 10 16.07 25.99 33.67
C ILE A 10 16.91 25.44 34.82
N GLU A 11 16.45 25.46 36.06
CA GLU A 11 17.08 24.73 37.16
C GLU A 11 17.12 23.21 36.91
N PHE A 12 16.12 22.59 36.30
CA PHE A 12 16.16 21.19 35.86
C PHE A 12 17.19 20.96 34.72
N LEU A 13 17.23 21.84 33.72
CA LEU A 13 18.24 21.87 32.65
C LEU A 13 19.65 21.99 33.24
N LEU A 14 19.79 22.79 34.31
CA LEU A 14 21.05 23.05 35.01
C LEU A 14 21.43 21.92 35.98
N ASN A 15 20.47 21.27 36.63
CA ASN A 15 20.68 20.19 37.59
C ASN A 15 20.79 18.81 36.93
N GLY A 16 20.12 18.58 35.80
CA GLY A 16 20.18 17.36 34.98
C GLY A 16 21.38 17.30 34.01
N GLY A 17 22.20 18.36 33.97
CA GLY A 17 23.36 18.47 33.08
C GLY A 17 24.47 17.43 33.31
N LYS A 18 24.47 16.72 34.45
CA LYS A 18 25.46 15.66 34.72
C LYS A 18 25.13 14.31 34.06
N ASP A 19 23.85 13.97 33.90
CA ASP A 19 23.44 12.69 33.30
C ASP A 19 23.33 12.76 31.77
N LEU A 20 23.18 13.97 31.21
CA LEU A 20 23.02 14.22 29.77
C LEU A 20 24.32 14.62 29.04
N LYS A 21 25.47 14.65 29.73
CA LYS A 21 26.78 15.10 29.19
C LYS A 21 26.71 16.46 28.47
N ILE A 22 26.03 17.43 29.07
CA ILE A 22 25.94 18.78 28.51
C ILE A 22 27.26 19.51 28.76
N GLU A 23 27.87 20.09 27.72
CA GLU A 23 29.11 20.87 27.82
C GLU A 23 28.91 22.10 28.73
N GLU A 24 29.90 22.44 29.56
CA GLU A 24 29.85 23.58 30.51
C GLU A 24 29.49 24.91 29.82
N GLU A 25 29.91 25.08 28.58
CA GLU A 25 29.62 26.27 27.75
C GLU A 25 28.12 26.39 27.41
N LEU A 26 27.42 25.27 27.19
CA LEU A 26 25.97 25.28 26.99
C LEU A 26 25.23 25.58 28.30
N LEU A 27 25.78 25.16 29.43
CA LEU A 27 25.23 25.45 30.77
C LEU A 27 25.26 26.95 31.07
N GLU A 28 26.38 27.62 30.81
CA GLU A 28 26.52 29.07 30.96
C GLU A 28 25.55 29.83 30.04
N GLN A 29 25.39 29.37 28.80
CA GLN A 29 24.45 29.95 27.84
C GLN A 29 22.99 29.78 28.29
N VAL A 30 22.62 28.63 28.86
CA VAL A 30 21.29 28.40 29.44
C VAL A 30 21.05 29.30 30.66
N GLN A 31 22.05 29.53 31.52
CA GLN A 31 21.96 30.47 32.64
C GLN A 31 21.77 31.92 32.16
N GLN A 32 22.53 32.33 31.15
CA GLN A 32 22.43 33.67 30.58
C GLN A 32 21.05 33.87 29.92
N PHE A 33 20.55 32.86 29.19
CA PHE A 33 19.22 32.87 28.62
C PHE A 33 18.13 32.95 29.69
N SER A 34 18.26 32.21 30.80
CA SER A 34 17.36 32.31 31.96
C SER A 34 17.26 33.73 32.50
N LYS A 35 18.40 34.42 32.62
CA LYS A 35 18.46 35.79 33.13
C LYS A 35 17.79 36.79 32.19
N THR A 36 17.89 36.58 30.87
CA THR A 36 17.16 37.39 29.88
C THR A 36 15.65 37.14 29.89
N ILE A 37 15.19 35.93 30.24
CA ILE A 37 13.76 35.64 30.46
C ILE A 37 13.23 36.46 31.66
N GLU A 38 14.03 36.63 32.70
CA GLU A 38 13.66 37.39 33.90
C GLU A 38 13.50 38.89 33.63
N THR A 39 14.35 39.47 32.80
CA THR A 39 14.29 40.91 32.46
C THR A 39 13.26 41.22 31.37
N GLY A 40 12.79 40.20 30.65
CA GLY A 40 11.83 40.33 29.55
C GLY A 40 12.43 40.85 28.24
N GLU A 41 13.76 41.02 28.21
CA GLU A 41 14.56 41.56 27.10
C GLU A 41 15.12 40.44 26.20
N ILE A 42 14.26 39.54 25.74
CA ILE A 42 14.70 38.50 24.78
C ILE A 42 14.36 38.93 23.38
N GLU A 43 15.39 39.20 22.59
CA GLU A 43 15.28 39.51 21.16
C GLU A 43 15.53 38.29 20.26
N GLU A 44 16.34 37.29 20.69
CA GLU A 44 16.63 36.09 19.89
C GLU A 44 17.02 34.88 20.78
N ILE A 45 16.73 33.64 20.34
CA ILE A 45 17.24 32.41 20.99
C ILE A 45 18.63 32.08 20.39
N PRO A 46 19.68 31.94 21.21
CA PRO A 46 20.97 31.47 20.73
C PRO A 46 20.86 30.12 20.00
N LYS A 47 21.51 29.99 18.83
CA LYS A 47 21.51 28.76 18.02
C LYS A 47 21.95 27.49 18.76
N SER A 48 22.79 27.64 19.79
CA SER A 48 23.22 26.56 20.66
C SER A 48 22.07 26.02 21.53
N ILE A 49 21.13 26.88 21.92
CA ILE A 49 19.97 26.56 22.77
C ILE A 49 18.78 26.09 21.93
N SER A 50 18.63 26.54 20.67
CA SER A 50 17.49 26.16 19.82
C SER A 50 17.32 24.65 19.64
N ASN A 51 18.42 23.89 19.68
CA ASN A 51 18.42 22.43 19.53
C ASN A 51 17.79 21.69 20.72
N ILE A 52 17.66 22.34 21.89
CA ILE A 52 17.02 21.78 23.10
C ILE A 52 15.50 21.62 22.89
N PHE A 53 14.90 22.36 21.95
CA PHE A 53 13.47 22.31 21.65
C PHE A 53 13.09 21.30 20.55
N ASN A 54 14.03 20.42 20.14
CA ASN A 54 13.81 19.37 19.14
C ASN A 54 13.37 18.04 19.78
N LEU A 55 12.71 17.19 18.98
CA LEU A 55 12.09 15.92 19.41
C LEU A 55 13.02 14.95 20.18
N SER A 56 14.31 14.89 19.83
CA SER A 56 15.29 14.01 20.49
C SER A 56 15.48 14.36 21.98
N TRP A 57 15.25 15.62 22.33
CA TRP A 57 15.42 16.11 23.68
C TRP A 57 14.15 15.84 24.51
N ASN A 58 12.97 16.03 23.93
CA ASN A 58 11.66 15.78 24.57
C ASN A 58 11.50 14.36 25.11
N SER A 59 11.99 13.37 24.38
CA SER A 59 11.94 11.96 24.78
C SER A 59 12.78 11.66 26.02
N SER A 60 13.64 12.59 26.43
CA SER A 60 14.54 12.47 27.59
C SER A 60 14.03 13.23 28.83
N ILE A 61 12.92 13.97 28.70
CA ILE A 61 12.32 14.74 29.80
C ILE A 61 11.40 13.81 30.60
N ASP A 62 11.65 13.70 31.91
CA ASP A 62 10.78 12.92 32.80
C ASP A 62 9.36 13.52 32.88
N ILE A 63 8.39 12.72 33.37
CA ILE A 63 6.97 13.10 33.42
C ILE A 63 6.71 14.37 34.24
N GLU A 64 7.50 14.62 35.29
CA GLU A 64 7.32 15.76 36.20
C GLU A 64 7.65 17.09 35.51
N HIS A 65 8.61 17.09 34.58
CA HIS A 65 9.11 18.29 33.91
C HIS A 65 8.43 18.60 32.56
N LYS A 66 7.59 17.70 32.02
CA LYS A 66 6.90 17.87 30.71
C LYS A 66 5.98 19.09 30.68
N GLU A 67 5.21 19.30 31.75
CA GLU A 67 4.29 20.44 31.88
C GLU A 67 4.99 21.79 31.82
N GLN A 68 6.15 21.83 32.46
CA GLN A 68 6.95 23.01 32.53
C GLN A 68 7.55 23.26 31.13
N PHE A 69 8.10 22.22 30.48
CA PHE A 69 8.63 22.32 29.12
C PHE A 69 7.60 22.82 28.09
N LEU A 70 6.36 22.30 28.14
CA LEU A 70 5.23 22.83 27.34
C LEU A 70 5.00 24.32 27.61
N SER A 71 5.05 24.74 28.88
CA SER A 71 4.93 26.14 29.29
C SER A 71 6.04 27.03 28.70
N LEU A 72 7.28 26.53 28.62
CA LEU A 72 8.40 27.25 28.03
C LEU A 72 8.25 27.39 26.51
N LEU A 73 7.92 26.31 25.79
CA LEU A 73 7.65 26.35 24.35
C LEU A 73 6.62 27.44 24.01
N PHE A 74 5.58 27.59 24.85
CA PHE A 74 4.60 28.65 24.66
C PHE A 74 5.15 30.06 24.80
N ILE A 75 5.98 30.31 25.82
CA ILE A 75 6.58 31.64 26.04
C ILE A 75 7.45 32.02 24.85
N LEU A 76 8.21 31.06 24.33
CA LEU A 76 9.08 31.28 23.19
C LEU A 76 8.27 31.54 21.92
N TYR A 77 7.18 30.80 21.69
CA TYR A 77 6.29 31.05 20.57
C TYR A 77 5.59 32.41 20.68
N ALA A 78 5.16 32.80 21.88
CA ALA A 78 4.52 34.08 22.16
C ALA A 78 5.43 35.27 21.84
N LYS A 79 6.74 35.09 21.98
CA LYS A 79 7.79 36.09 21.77
C LYS A 79 8.39 36.05 20.36
N ASP A 80 7.80 35.28 19.42
CA ASP A 80 8.33 35.09 18.06
C ASP A 80 9.71 34.43 17.99
N LEU A 81 10.10 33.72 19.05
CA LEU A 81 11.43 33.13 19.17
C LEU A 81 11.52 31.69 18.63
N ILE A 82 10.39 30.98 18.57
CA ILE A 82 10.26 29.70 17.86
C ILE A 82 9.09 29.75 16.89
N ASP A 83 9.16 28.97 15.82
CA ASP A 83 8.09 28.87 14.85
C ASP A 83 6.95 27.94 15.33
N ILE A 84 5.81 28.01 14.64
CA ILE A 84 4.66 27.14 14.91
C ILE A 84 4.95 25.66 14.61
N LYS A 85 5.98 25.36 13.81
CA LYS A 85 6.36 24.00 13.44
C LYS A 85 7.02 23.28 14.62
N ILE A 86 7.94 23.94 15.33
CA ILE A 86 8.54 23.44 16.58
C ILE A 86 7.42 23.22 17.61
N LEU A 87 6.50 24.18 17.76
CA LEU A 87 5.35 24.02 18.65
C LEU A 87 4.51 22.79 18.27
N LYS A 88 4.17 22.63 16.98
CA LYS A 88 3.39 21.50 16.45
C LYS A 88 4.05 20.15 16.71
N GLU A 89 5.32 19.99 16.36
CA GLU A 89 6.05 18.72 16.49
C GLU A 89 6.10 18.26 17.96
N ASN A 90 6.36 19.20 18.87
CA ASN A 90 6.39 18.94 20.31
C ASN A 90 4.99 18.54 20.84
N PHE A 91 3.94 19.24 20.43
CA PHE A 91 2.56 19.01 20.88
C PHE A 91 2.02 17.64 20.45
N GLN A 92 2.30 17.25 19.21
CA GLN A 92 1.95 15.94 18.70
C GLN A 92 2.66 14.82 19.46
N HIS A 93 3.94 15.02 19.81
CA HIS A 93 4.69 14.07 20.62
C HIS A 93 4.08 13.86 22.01
N PHE A 94 3.80 14.94 22.75
CA PHE A 94 3.20 14.83 24.09
C PHE A 94 1.75 14.32 24.07
N GLN A 95 1.01 14.53 22.98
CA GLN A 95 -0.32 13.92 22.82
C GLN A 95 -0.22 12.39 22.59
N LEU A 96 0.77 11.93 21.82
CA LEU A 96 0.99 10.50 21.57
C LEU A 96 1.40 9.74 22.84
N THR A 97 2.12 10.40 23.75
CA THR A 97 2.53 9.83 25.04
C THR A 97 1.49 10.05 26.15
N ASN A 98 0.33 10.65 25.82
CA ASN A 98 -0.77 10.94 26.74
C ASN A 98 -0.40 11.91 27.89
N ASP A 99 0.67 12.70 27.71
CA ASP A 99 1.19 13.65 28.71
C ASP A 99 0.69 15.09 28.49
N LEU A 100 0.02 15.37 27.37
CA LEU A 100 -0.49 16.70 27.04
C LEU A 100 -1.79 17.00 27.81
N LYS A 101 -1.68 17.74 28.92
CA LYS A 101 -2.87 18.26 29.62
C LYS A 101 -3.61 19.31 28.79
N HIS A 102 -4.94 19.33 28.91
CA HIS A 102 -5.80 20.13 28.03
C HIS A 102 -5.80 21.62 28.34
N GLU A 103 -5.50 21.97 29.59
CA GLU A 103 -5.27 23.33 30.03
C GLU A 103 -4.16 24.00 29.21
N TYR A 104 -3.09 23.24 28.91
CA TYR A 104 -1.98 23.75 28.10
C TYR A 104 -2.41 24.06 26.68
N VAL A 105 -3.23 23.20 26.06
CA VAL A 105 -3.77 23.40 24.71
C VAL A 105 -4.62 24.66 24.62
N ILE A 106 -5.49 24.88 25.61
CA ILE A 106 -6.35 26.05 25.66
C ILE A 106 -5.53 27.32 25.88
N MET A 107 -4.57 27.29 26.80
CA MET A 107 -3.66 28.41 27.01
C MET A 107 -2.83 28.77 25.77
N SER A 108 -2.37 27.76 24.99
CA SER A 108 -1.65 28.03 23.75
C SER A 108 -2.50 28.81 22.76
N PHE A 109 -3.75 28.38 22.62
CA PHE A 109 -4.71 29.02 21.74
C PHE A 109 -4.99 30.47 22.17
N LEU A 110 -5.11 30.73 23.48
CA LEU A 110 -5.32 32.10 23.98
C LEU A 110 -4.16 33.02 23.62
N ILE A 111 -2.93 32.55 23.82
CA ILE A 111 -1.72 33.30 23.47
C ILE A 111 -1.65 33.55 21.96
N TYR A 112 -1.90 32.51 21.16
CA TYR A 112 -1.99 32.61 19.70
C TYR A 112 -3.03 33.66 19.28
N SER A 113 -4.19 33.66 19.92
CA SER A 113 -5.28 34.59 19.61
C SER A 113 -4.96 36.04 20.00
N ILE A 114 -4.35 36.25 21.17
CA ILE A 114 -3.89 37.57 21.62
C ILE A 114 -2.86 38.13 20.63
N LYS A 115 -1.92 37.29 20.18
CA LYS A 115 -0.85 37.65 19.24
C LYS A 115 -1.40 38.03 17.87
N ASN A 116 -2.32 37.23 17.33
CA ASN A 116 -2.74 37.35 15.93
C ASN A 116 -4.00 38.21 15.72
N ASN A 117 -4.95 38.21 16.65
CA ASN A 117 -6.28 38.78 16.39
C ASN A 117 -6.59 40.07 17.16
N LYS A 118 -5.72 40.55 18.07
CA LYS A 118 -5.87 41.79 18.87
C LYS A 118 -7.23 42.01 19.56
N SER A 119 -8.11 41.00 19.59
CA SER A 119 -9.46 41.05 20.17
C SER A 119 -9.49 40.32 21.52
N LYS A 120 -10.33 40.80 22.44
CA LYS A 120 -10.61 40.16 23.74
C LYS A 120 -11.77 39.17 23.68
N GLU A 121 -12.36 38.97 22.51
CA GLU A 121 -13.38 37.95 22.30
C GLU A 121 -12.73 36.65 21.81
N ILE A 122 -13.03 35.55 22.50
CA ILE A 122 -12.56 34.22 22.11
C ILE A 122 -13.64 33.56 21.26
N ASP A 123 -13.25 33.13 20.06
CA ASP A 123 -14.08 32.32 19.18
C ASP A 123 -13.68 30.83 19.30
N TYR A 124 -14.66 29.99 19.67
CA TYR A 124 -14.47 28.55 19.75
C TYR A 124 -14.11 27.93 18.38
N ILE A 125 -14.57 28.49 17.26
CA ILE A 125 -14.18 28.05 15.92
C ILE A 125 -12.71 28.36 15.64
N GLN A 126 -12.20 29.50 16.11
CA GLN A 126 -10.76 29.79 16.07
C GLN A 126 -9.97 28.79 16.91
N TYR A 127 -10.49 28.36 18.06
CA TYR A 127 -9.88 27.30 18.87
C TYR A 127 -9.79 25.98 18.10
N LEU A 128 -10.88 25.57 17.44
CA LEU A 128 -10.90 24.37 16.60
C LEU A 128 -9.91 24.47 15.44
N ASN A 129 -9.84 25.63 14.77
CA ASN A 129 -8.89 25.87 13.69
C ASN A 129 -7.44 25.85 14.16
N PHE A 130 -7.16 26.41 15.34
CA PHE A 130 -5.84 26.35 15.96
C PHE A 130 -5.44 24.90 16.28
N CYS A 131 -6.34 24.13 16.89
CA CYS A 131 -6.12 22.71 17.17
C CYS A 131 -5.85 21.91 15.89
N ARG A 132 -6.56 22.23 14.79
CA ARG A 132 -6.34 21.66 13.46
C ARG A 132 -4.95 21.99 12.91
N GLU A 133 -4.52 23.24 13.03
CA GLU A 133 -3.24 23.71 12.49
C GLU A 133 -2.04 23.00 13.16
N ILE A 134 -2.08 22.89 14.49
CA ILE A 134 -1.07 22.18 15.28
C ILE A 134 -1.32 20.66 15.33
N GLY A 135 -2.43 20.19 14.76
CA GLY A 135 -2.74 18.77 14.59
C GLY A 135 -2.95 18.02 15.92
N ILE A 136 -3.69 18.63 16.86
CA ILE A 136 -4.06 18.03 18.15
C ILE A 136 -5.56 17.98 18.36
N ARG A 137 -6.08 16.96 19.06
CA ARG A 137 -7.52 16.78 19.22
C ARG A 137 -8.13 17.85 20.16
N PRO A 138 -9.18 18.59 19.74
CA PRO A 138 -9.82 19.61 20.55
C PRO A 138 -10.67 19.00 21.64
N ARG A 139 -10.96 19.82 22.65
CA ARG A 139 -11.91 19.48 23.72
C ARG A 139 -13.33 19.81 23.32
N TYR A 140 -14.29 19.12 23.95
CA TYR A 140 -15.69 19.49 23.85
C TYR A 140 -15.92 20.90 24.40
N PHE A 141 -16.94 21.59 23.90
CA PHE A 141 -17.19 22.98 24.26
C PHE A 141 -17.44 23.17 25.77
N SER A 142 -18.16 22.24 26.40
CA SER A 142 -18.38 22.24 27.86
C SER A 142 -17.08 22.16 28.65
N GLU A 143 -16.17 21.26 28.26
CA GLU A 143 -14.84 21.12 28.88
C GLU A 143 -13.97 22.35 28.64
N PHE A 144 -13.98 22.86 27.41
CA PHE A 144 -13.30 24.11 27.03
C PHE A 144 -13.75 25.29 27.90
N LYS A 145 -15.07 25.43 28.09
CA LYS A 145 -15.67 26.48 28.93
C LYS A 145 -15.28 26.33 30.40
N THR A 146 -15.38 25.13 30.96
CA THR A 146 -14.96 24.86 32.36
C THR A 146 -13.50 25.20 32.58
N ILE A 147 -12.61 24.89 31.63
CA ILE A 147 -11.20 25.24 31.73
C ILE A 147 -11.00 26.75 31.66
N LEU A 148 -11.71 27.45 30.76
CA LEU A 148 -11.64 28.92 30.69
C LEU A 148 -12.12 29.60 31.99
N GLU A 149 -13.22 29.12 32.57
CA GLU A 149 -13.75 29.63 33.85
C GLU A 149 -12.77 29.38 35.00
N LYS A 150 -12.13 28.21 35.05
CA LYS A 150 -11.07 27.88 36.03
C LYS A 150 -9.84 28.76 35.90
N LEU A 151 -9.54 29.26 34.70
CA LEU A 151 -8.38 30.12 34.46
C LEU A 151 -8.64 31.59 34.85
N GLU A 152 -9.88 31.95 35.18
CA GLU A 152 -10.30 33.31 35.61
C GLU A 152 -9.87 34.43 34.65
N LEU A 153 -9.80 34.13 33.35
CA LEU A 153 -9.29 35.08 32.35
C LEU A 153 -10.38 36.04 31.87
N PRO A 154 -10.04 37.31 31.53
CA PRO A 154 -10.99 38.36 31.17
C PRO A 154 -11.44 38.25 29.69
N PHE A 155 -11.88 37.06 29.27
CA PHE A 155 -12.36 36.80 27.93
C PHE A 155 -13.82 36.38 27.94
N SER A 156 -14.59 36.87 26.97
CA SER A 156 -15.99 36.49 26.77
C SER A 156 -16.14 35.73 25.45
N ILE A 157 -16.92 34.64 25.48
CA ILE A 157 -17.37 33.93 24.27
C ILE A 157 -18.67 34.59 23.81
N SER A 158 -18.79 34.92 22.52
CA SER A 158 -20.00 35.54 22.01
C SER A 158 -21.22 34.61 22.16
N GLN A 159 -22.40 35.17 22.42
CA GLN A 159 -23.63 34.36 22.56
C GLN A 159 -23.94 33.53 21.30
N LYS A 160 -23.54 34.02 20.13
CA LYS A 160 -23.70 33.34 18.85
C LYS A 160 -22.80 32.11 18.76
N ASP A 161 -21.54 32.25 19.16
CA ASP A 161 -20.56 31.15 19.11
C ASP A 161 -20.83 30.11 20.20
N GLN A 162 -21.29 30.56 21.37
CA GLN A 162 -21.76 29.67 22.43
C GLN A 162 -22.90 28.76 21.93
N ASN A 163 -23.91 29.35 21.27
CA ASN A 163 -25.04 28.57 20.73
C ASN A 163 -24.62 27.58 19.64
N LEU A 164 -23.64 27.95 18.80
CA LEU A 164 -23.13 27.08 17.74
C LEU A 164 -22.31 25.92 18.34
N ALA A 165 -21.42 26.23 19.27
CA ALA A 165 -20.55 25.25 19.91
C ALA A 165 -21.33 24.22 20.74
N GLU A 166 -22.37 24.65 21.47
CA GLU A 166 -23.26 23.75 22.21
C GLU A 166 -24.04 22.79 21.28
N LYS A 167 -24.42 23.25 20.07
CA LYS A 167 -25.06 22.40 19.06
C LYS A 167 -24.08 21.37 18.49
N LEU A 168 -22.87 21.80 18.16
CA LEU A 168 -21.81 20.92 17.64
C LEU A 168 -21.46 19.80 18.62
N GLU A 169 -21.31 20.11 19.90
CA GLU A 169 -21.02 19.11 20.93
C GLU A 169 -22.14 18.07 21.07
N LYS A 170 -23.40 18.50 21.06
CA LYS A 170 -24.56 17.59 21.14
C LYS A 170 -24.60 16.61 19.97
N VAL A 171 -24.26 17.09 18.78
CA VAL A 171 -24.22 16.30 17.55
C VAL A 171 -23.12 15.25 17.65
N VAL A 172 -21.91 15.64 18.04
CA VAL A 172 -20.80 14.70 18.18
C VAL A 172 -21.13 13.60 19.21
N LYS A 173 -21.65 13.99 20.38
CA LYS A 173 -22.02 13.02 21.42
C LYS A 173 -23.12 12.06 20.95
N PHE A 174 -24.14 12.58 20.27
CA PHE A 174 -25.19 11.74 19.69
C PHE A 174 -24.63 10.73 18.68
N LEU A 175 -23.76 11.17 17.76
CA LEU A 175 -23.16 10.32 16.74
C LEU A 175 -22.21 9.25 17.32
N GLN A 176 -21.50 9.56 18.40
CA GLN A 176 -20.67 8.58 19.11
C GLN A 176 -21.51 7.54 19.86
N GLU A 177 -22.63 7.93 20.47
CA GLU A 177 -23.51 7.01 21.20
C GLU A 177 -24.45 6.19 20.29
N LYS A 178 -24.78 6.74 19.12
CA LYS A 178 -25.77 6.20 18.17
C LYS A 178 -25.17 6.13 16.77
N SER A 179 -24.00 5.49 16.65
CA SER A 179 -23.24 5.38 15.40
C SER A 179 -24.05 4.82 14.22
N ASN A 180 -25.03 3.95 14.48
CA ASN A 180 -25.91 3.39 13.44
C ASN A 180 -26.89 4.41 12.83
N TYR A 181 -27.04 5.59 13.44
CA TYR A 181 -27.90 6.68 12.96
C TYR A 181 -27.10 7.71 12.14
N LEU A 182 -25.79 7.52 11.93
CA LEU A 182 -24.96 8.42 11.10
C LEU A 182 -25.57 8.60 9.71
N GLU A 183 -25.97 7.50 9.07
CA GLU A 183 -26.58 7.49 7.74
C GLU A 183 -27.88 8.33 7.66
N GLU A 184 -28.61 8.45 8.77
CA GLU A 184 -29.83 9.28 8.88
C GLU A 184 -29.54 10.75 9.27
N PHE A 185 -28.42 11.00 9.94
CA PHE A 185 -28.08 12.30 10.55
C PHE A 185 -27.24 13.21 9.64
N ILE A 186 -26.39 12.60 8.82
CA ILE A 186 -25.41 13.25 7.92
C ILE A 186 -26.03 14.14 6.82
N PRO A 187 -27.24 13.88 6.27
CA PRO A 187 -27.82 14.73 5.22
C PRO A 187 -28.15 16.18 5.64
N ASN A 188 -28.00 16.54 6.93
CA ASN A 188 -28.41 17.82 7.51
C ASN A 188 -27.26 18.73 7.97
N PHE A 189 -25.99 18.36 7.72
CA PHE A 189 -24.82 19.13 8.18
C PHE A 189 -24.20 19.99 7.09
N GLN A 190 -23.89 21.24 7.44
CA GLN A 190 -23.17 22.16 6.55
C GLN A 190 -21.71 21.70 6.37
N THR A 191 -21.14 21.93 5.20
CA THR A 191 -19.80 21.47 4.79
C THR A 191 -18.71 21.88 5.77
N GLU A 192 -18.81 23.09 6.33
CA GLU A 192 -17.86 23.61 7.33
C GLU A 192 -17.90 22.82 8.64
N VAL A 193 -19.07 22.28 9.02
CA VAL A 193 -19.21 21.48 10.24
C VAL A 193 -18.66 20.07 10.05
N LEU A 194 -18.76 19.50 8.84
CA LEU A 194 -18.19 18.20 8.52
C LEU A 194 -16.67 18.18 8.69
N GLU A 195 -15.98 19.28 8.34
CA GLU A 195 -14.53 19.43 8.59
C GLU A 195 -14.16 19.33 10.08
N TYR A 196 -15.04 19.82 10.97
CA TYR A 196 -14.81 19.76 12.41
C TYR A 196 -15.19 18.39 12.99
N LEU A 197 -16.24 17.73 12.47
CA LEU A 197 -16.69 16.41 12.93
C LEU A 197 -15.64 15.31 12.70
N ASP A 198 -14.90 15.39 11.58
CA ASP A 198 -13.76 14.51 11.22
C ASP A 198 -12.67 14.44 12.29
N PHE A 199 -12.60 15.48 13.11
CA PHE A 199 -11.59 15.60 14.15
C PHE A 199 -12.07 15.12 15.53
N PHE A 200 -13.39 15.04 15.72
CA PHE A 200 -14.00 14.55 16.95
C PHE A 200 -14.42 13.08 16.88
N ILE A 201 -14.67 12.55 15.68
CA ILE A 201 -15.18 11.19 15.41
C ILE A 201 -14.12 10.40 14.64
N ASP A 202 -14.01 9.09 14.89
CA ASP A 202 -13.03 8.22 14.22
C ASP A 202 -13.20 8.27 12.70
N TYR A 203 -12.08 8.47 11.97
CA TYR A 203 -11.95 8.61 10.52
C TYR A 203 -12.67 7.50 9.73
N LYS A 204 -12.78 6.31 10.32
CA LYS A 204 -13.44 5.15 9.69
C LYS A 204 -14.96 5.32 9.54
N LEU A 205 -15.59 6.21 10.33
CA LEU A 205 -17.04 6.43 10.35
C LEU A 205 -17.51 7.46 9.29
N LEU A 206 -16.61 8.31 8.77
CA LEU A 206 -16.94 9.40 7.86
C LEU A 206 -16.55 9.13 6.40
N SER A 207 -15.67 8.14 6.15
CA SER A 207 -15.06 7.88 4.84
C SER A 207 -15.96 7.19 3.80
N GLU A 208 -17.26 6.98 4.08
CA GLU A 208 -18.18 6.19 3.23
C GLU A 208 -19.20 7.02 2.42
N LEU A 209 -19.01 8.34 2.24
CA LEU A 209 -20.03 9.26 1.68
C LEU A 209 -19.78 9.71 0.22
N ASP A 210 -20.80 9.60 -0.65
CA ASP A 210 -20.81 10.03 -2.08
C ASP A 210 -21.54 11.38 -2.28
N LEU A 211 -20.86 12.37 -2.88
CA LEU A 211 -21.23 13.80 -2.96
C LEU A 211 -22.41 14.15 -3.89
N LYS A 212 -22.95 13.19 -4.67
CA LYS A 212 -23.93 13.50 -5.74
C LYS A 212 -25.41 13.55 -5.33
N TYR A 213 -25.75 13.17 -4.11
CA TYR A 213 -27.15 13.08 -3.64
C TYR A 213 -27.61 14.26 -2.75
N CYS A 214 -26.73 15.23 -2.51
CA CYS A 214 -26.95 16.33 -1.56
C CYS A 214 -27.95 17.41 -2.03
N ASP A 215 -28.08 17.68 -3.33
CA ASP A 215 -28.91 18.80 -3.80
C ASP A 215 -30.43 18.51 -3.79
N PHE A 216 -30.83 17.23 -3.79
CA PHE A 216 -32.24 16.84 -3.89
C PHE A 216 -33.02 16.95 -2.55
N VAL A 217 -32.33 16.73 -1.41
CA VAL A 217 -32.97 16.54 -0.09
C VAL A 217 -33.21 17.86 0.65
N VAL A 218 -32.42 18.90 0.38
CA VAL A 218 -32.54 20.26 0.96
C VAL A 218 -33.95 20.86 0.80
N SER A 219 -34.69 20.43 -0.24
CA SER A 219 -36.02 20.97 -0.53
C SER A 219 -37.18 20.44 0.35
N LYS A 220 -36.99 19.37 1.15
CA LYS A 220 -38.13 18.53 1.59
C LYS A 220 -38.36 18.33 3.10
N LEU A 221 -37.41 18.61 4.00
CA LEU A 221 -37.51 18.11 5.39
C LEU A 221 -37.55 19.21 6.46
N SER A 222 -38.59 20.05 6.47
CA SER A 222 -38.89 20.91 7.62
C SER A 222 -39.05 20.09 8.90
N LEU A 223 -37.94 19.95 9.65
CA LEU A 223 -37.79 19.14 10.85
C LEU A 223 -38.53 19.80 12.02
N ASP A 224 -39.82 19.53 12.14
CA ASP A 224 -40.51 19.59 13.44
C ASP A 224 -41.73 18.66 13.43
N LYS A 225 -41.65 17.66 14.33
CA LYS A 225 -42.66 16.69 14.78
C LYS A 225 -42.75 15.35 14.04
N LYS A 226 -42.77 14.29 14.87
CA LYS A 226 -42.91 12.87 14.55
C LYS A 226 -44.08 12.62 13.59
N VAL A 227 -43.79 12.22 12.37
CA VAL A 227 -44.78 11.73 11.40
C VAL A 227 -44.52 10.25 11.15
N THR A 228 -45.56 9.42 11.15
CA THR A 228 -45.41 7.97 10.93
C THR A 228 -45.46 7.61 9.44
N ILE A 229 -44.75 6.53 9.06
CA ILE A 229 -44.58 6.07 7.66
C ILE A 229 -45.89 5.97 6.86
N PRO A 230 -47.02 5.47 7.42
CA PRO A 230 -48.29 5.40 6.69
C PRO A 230 -48.87 6.77 6.32
N GLU A 231 -48.61 7.81 7.13
CA GLU A 231 -49.09 9.17 6.87
C GLU A 231 -48.31 9.84 5.73
N VAL A 232 -47.02 9.50 5.59
CA VAL A 232 -46.17 9.95 4.48
C VAL A 232 -46.62 9.30 3.17
N GLN A 233 -46.89 7.99 3.19
CA GLN A 233 -47.38 7.25 2.03
C GLN A 233 -48.73 7.78 1.53
N LYS A 234 -49.67 8.01 2.44
CA LYS A 234 -51.02 8.52 2.12
C LYS A 234 -51.00 9.97 1.60
N LYS A 235 -50.02 10.78 2.00
CA LYS A 235 -49.81 12.13 1.44
C LYS A 235 -49.24 12.08 0.03
N ILE A 236 -48.33 11.15 -0.25
CA ILE A 236 -47.72 10.96 -1.58
C ILE A 236 -48.77 10.43 -2.57
N GLU A 237 -49.59 9.45 -2.18
CA GLU A 237 -50.67 8.92 -3.03
C GLU A 237 -51.74 9.98 -3.34
N ASN A 238 -52.10 10.81 -2.35
CA ASN A 238 -53.04 11.92 -2.58
C ASN A 238 -52.48 13.03 -3.47
N LEU A 239 -51.16 13.26 -3.45
CA LEU A 239 -50.49 14.22 -4.34
C LEU A 239 -50.45 13.69 -5.78
N LEU A 240 -50.14 12.41 -5.96
CA LEU A 240 -50.10 11.74 -7.26
C LEU A 240 -51.49 11.64 -7.91
N ASN A 241 -52.53 11.37 -7.12
CA ASN A 241 -53.91 11.26 -7.61
C ASN A 241 -54.55 12.63 -7.95
N LYS A 242 -54.07 13.73 -7.34
CA LYS A 242 -54.55 15.09 -7.64
C LYS A 242 -53.84 15.71 -8.85
N SER A 243 -52.64 15.27 -9.19
CA SER A 243 -51.96 15.71 -10.41
C SER A 243 -52.55 15.01 -11.64
N LYS A 244 -53.46 15.70 -12.35
CA LYS A 244 -53.87 15.34 -13.72
C LYS A 244 -52.72 15.52 -14.74
N TYR A 245 -51.55 14.94 -14.48
CA TYR A 245 -50.39 15.02 -15.36
C TYR A 245 -49.97 13.63 -15.86
N PRO A 246 -49.76 13.45 -17.17
CA PRO A 246 -49.35 12.18 -17.72
C PRO A 246 -47.89 11.93 -17.34
N ILE A 247 -47.58 10.70 -16.94
CA ILE A 247 -46.20 10.26 -16.73
C ILE A 247 -45.54 10.11 -18.11
N VAL A 248 -44.45 10.84 -18.35
CA VAL A 248 -43.56 10.65 -19.51
C VAL A 248 -42.18 10.27 -18.99
N PRO A 249 -41.57 9.16 -19.43
CA PRO A 249 -40.21 8.80 -19.04
C PRO A 249 -39.20 9.69 -19.78
N ILE A 250 -38.19 10.19 -19.07
CA ILE A 250 -37.16 11.06 -19.64
C ILE A 250 -35.79 10.40 -19.60
N THR A 251 -35.46 9.71 -20.70
CA THR A 251 -34.13 9.82 -21.31
C THR A 251 -34.01 11.18 -21.98
N TYR A 252 -33.03 12.01 -21.61
CA TYR A 252 -32.59 13.12 -22.46
C TYR A 252 -31.11 12.98 -22.82
N LYS A 253 -30.89 12.73 -24.12
CA LYS A 253 -29.67 13.06 -24.85
C LYS A 253 -29.36 14.57 -24.70
N PRO A 254 -28.09 14.98 -24.54
CA PRO A 254 -27.72 16.38 -24.36
C PRO A 254 -28.17 17.23 -25.55
N PHE A 255 -28.70 18.41 -25.25
CA PHE A 255 -29.06 19.49 -26.19
C PHE A 255 -28.00 19.75 -27.29
N PHE A 256 -26.74 19.46 -27.01
CA PHE A 256 -25.64 19.60 -27.96
C PHE A 256 -25.57 18.52 -29.06
N GLU A 257 -26.15 17.34 -28.91
CA GLU A 257 -26.06 16.30 -29.96
C GLU A 257 -26.75 16.73 -31.27
N LYS A 258 -27.90 17.39 -31.18
CA LYS A 258 -28.65 17.88 -32.37
C LYS A 258 -27.96 19.04 -33.10
N ILE A 259 -27.04 19.73 -32.44
CA ILE A 259 -26.34 20.91 -32.98
C ILE A 259 -24.91 20.54 -33.37
N ARG A 260 -24.30 19.53 -32.74
CA ARG A 260 -22.94 19.04 -33.03
C ARG A 260 -22.75 18.62 -34.48
N GLU A 261 -23.76 17.99 -35.08
CA GLU A 261 -23.75 17.62 -36.50
C GLU A 261 -23.92 18.82 -37.44
N LYS A 262 -24.39 19.96 -36.92
CA LYS A 262 -24.57 21.23 -37.67
C LYS A 262 -23.44 22.23 -37.47
N ILE A 263 -22.51 21.97 -36.55
CA ILE A 263 -21.34 22.83 -36.32
C ILE A 263 -20.23 22.32 -37.23
N GLU A 264 -20.05 22.98 -38.37
CA GLU A 264 -18.87 22.73 -39.19
C GLU A 264 -17.62 23.18 -38.43
N PRO A 265 -16.61 22.31 -38.26
CA PRO A 265 -15.34 22.69 -37.66
C PRO A 265 -14.65 23.71 -38.57
N ARG A 266 -14.62 24.99 -38.15
CA ARG A 266 -13.81 26.01 -38.81
C ARG A 266 -12.43 26.10 -38.19
N THR A 267 -11.42 26.36 -39.02
CA THR A 267 -10.08 26.69 -38.54
C THR A 267 -10.12 28.04 -37.82
N VAL A 268 -9.69 28.06 -36.56
CA VAL A 268 -9.56 29.29 -35.77
C VAL A 268 -8.27 29.99 -36.21
N LYS A 269 -8.36 31.27 -36.61
CA LYS A 269 -7.17 32.06 -36.94
C LYS A 269 -6.38 32.38 -35.66
N LEU A 270 -5.05 32.43 -35.75
CA LEU A 270 -4.16 32.74 -34.62
C LEU A 270 -4.50 34.07 -33.93
N GLU A 271 -5.01 35.04 -34.69
CA GLU A 271 -5.47 36.35 -34.19
C GLU A 271 -6.67 36.23 -33.23
N GLU A 272 -7.53 35.23 -33.41
CA GLU A 272 -8.72 34.99 -32.57
C GLU A 272 -8.34 34.34 -31.22
N LEU A 273 -7.22 33.60 -31.18
CA LEU A 273 -6.70 32.97 -29.96
C LEU A 273 -6.03 33.98 -29.00
N ALA A 274 -5.54 35.11 -29.52
CA ALA A 274 -4.87 36.14 -28.72
C ALA A 274 -5.79 36.81 -27.68
N ASN A 275 -7.10 36.83 -27.93
CA ASN A 275 -8.11 37.40 -27.04
C ASN A 275 -8.82 36.36 -26.16
N THR A 276 -8.41 35.09 -26.22
CA THR A 276 -9.02 34.01 -25.45
C THR A 276 -8.31 33.84 -24.10
N PRO A 277 -9.04 33.72 -22.97
CA PRO A 277 -8.43 33.50 -21.67
C PRO A 277 -7.46 32.31 -21.66
N PRO A 278 -6.26 32.42 -21.06
CA PRO A 278 -5.21 31.39 -21.14
C PRO A 278 -5.65 29.99 -20.71
N LYS A 279 -6.62 29.90 -19.80
CA LYS A 279 -7.23 28.64 -19.36
C LYS A 279 -7.99 27.92 -20.49
N LEU A 280 -8.75 28.67 -21.30
CA LEU A 280 -9.57 28.13 -22.39
C LEU A 280 -8.69 27.76 -23.59
N VAL A 281 -7.62 28.51 -23.86
CA VAL A 281 -6.64 28.16 -24.90
C VAL A 281 -6.01 26.78 -24.64
N LYS A 282 -5.79 26.41 -23.37
CA LYS A 282 -5.29 25.09 -22.97
C LYS A 282 -6.28 23.94 -23.23
N GLU A 283 -7.58 24.21 -23.21
CA GLU A 283 -8.63 23.22 -23.47
C GLU A 283 -8.89 23.05 -24.97
N PHE A 284 -8.78 24.13 -25.76
CA PHE A 284 -9.02 24.10 -27.22
C PHE A 284 -7.78 23.79 -28.06
N ALA A 285 -6.57 24.04 -27.54
CA ALA A 285 -5.35 23.68 -28.24
C ALA A 285 -5.18 22.16 -28.22
N SER A 286 -5.35 21.52 -29.39
CA SER A 286 -5.00 20.11 -29.54
C SER A 286 -3.59 19.86 -29.00
N LYS A 287 -3.41 18.78 -28.23
CA LYS A 287 -2.10 18.33 -27.72
C LYS A 287 -0.99 18.26 -28.79
N LYS A 288 -1.36 18.23 -30.08
CA LYS A 288 -0.44 18.35 -31.23
C LYS A 288 0.33 19.68 -31.29
N ALA A 289 -0.29 20.81 -30.92
CA ALA A 289 0.31 22.14 -31.09
C ALA A 289 1.48 22.42 -30.12
N TYR A 290 1.57 21.67 -29.01
CA TYR A 290 2.68 21.76 -28.04
C TYR A 290 3.60 20.53 -28.08
N SER A 291 3.65 19.82 -29.21
CA SER A 291 4.79 18.95 -29.50
C SER A 291 6.00 19.84 -29.80
N CYS A 292 6.70 20.27 -28.73
CA CYS A 292 8.00 20.88 -28.84
C CYS A 292 8.97 19.82 -29.40
N HIS A 293 9.02 19.67 -30.72
CA HIS A 293 9.81 18.68 -31.47
C HIS A 293 11.35 18.85 -31.33
N LYS A 294 11.86 19.61 -30.35
CA LYS A 294 13.29 19.99 -30.26
C LYS A 294 13.98 19.81 -28.91
N LEU A 295 13.30 19.31 -27.87
CA LEU A 295 13.98 18.81 -26.67
C LEU A 295 13.94 17.29 -26.71
N ALA A 296 15.07 16.64 -26.94
CA ALA A 296 15.20 15.19 -27.02
C ALA A 296 14.47 14.49 -25.86
N GLN A 297 13.31 13.90 -26.15
CA GLN A 297 12.45 13.26 -25.17
C GLN A 297 13.02 11.85 -24.93
N LYS A 298 13.73 11.65 -23.81
CA LYS A 298 14.35 10.35 -23.49
C LYS A 298 13.31 9.42 -22.87
N VAL A 299 13.31 8.15 -23.26
CA VAL A 299 12.60 7.09 -22.49
C VAL A 299 13.46 6.74 -21.30
N ARG A 300 12.91 6.85 -20.08
CA ARG A 300 13.60 6.57 -18.82
C ARG A 300 13.06 5.29 -18.21
N ILE A 301 13.93 4.39 -17.78
CA ILE A 301 13.60 3.15 -17.07
C ILE A 301 14.20 3.26 -15.68
N THR A 302 13.37 3.36 -14.65
CA THR A 302 13.77 3.53 -13.26
C THR A 302 13.43 2.28 -12.46
N PHE A 303 14.42 1.72 -11.76
CA PHE A 303 14.26 0.49 -10.97
C PHE A 303 13.91 0.83 -9.53
N LEU A 304 12.64 0.70 -9.17
CA LEU A 304 12.13 0.97 -7.82
C LEU A 304 12.27 -0.26 -6.90
N GLY A 305 12.46 -1.43 -7.49
CA GLY A 305 12.78 -2.67 -6.83
C GLY A 305 13.19 -3.72 -7.87
N GLY A 306 13.36 -4.98 -7.43
CA GLY A 306 13.77 -6.06 -8.33
C GLY A 306 15.26 -6.14 -8.65
N GLY A 307 16.12 -5.34 -8.00
CA GLY A 307 17.58 -5.59 -8.03
C GLY A 307 17.94 -6.91 -7.34
N GLY A 308 17.18 -7.25 -6.29
CA GLY A 308 17.15 -8.58 -5.66
C GLY A 308 15.76 -9.24 -5.79
N ILE A 309 15.65 -10.47 -5.30
CA ILE A 309 14.38 -11.21 -5.25
C ILE A 309 13.45 -10.59 -4.20
N GLY A 310 12.18 -10.35 -4.55
CA GLY A 310 11.12 -10.10 -3.57
C GLY A 310 10.31 -8.81 -3.73
N ASN A 311 10.76 -7.77 -4.42
CA ASN A 311 10.03 -6.49 -4.45
C ASN A 311 9.99 -5.84 -5.84
N MET A 312 9.61 -6.60 -6.88
CA MET A 312 9.65 -6.12 -8.26
C MET A 312 8.85 -4.83 -8.44
N ALA A 313 9.46 -3.80 -9.02
CA ALA A 313 8.80 -2.56 -9.41
C ALA A 313 9.70 -1.77 -10.37
N ILE A 314 9.22 -1.54 -11.60
CA ILE A 314 9.98 -0.83 -12.64
C ILE A 314 9.09 0.22 -13.27
N LEU A 315 9.60 1.45 -13.35
CA LEU A 315 8.86 2.59 -13.90
C LEU A 315 9.46 2.97 -15.26
N ILE A 316 8.66 2.89 -16.32
CA ILE A 316 9.04 3.34 -17.67
C ILE A 316 8.35 4.66 -17.94
N GLN A 317 9.12 5.70 -18.25
CA GLN A 317 8.67 7.08 -18.34
C GLN A 317 9.09 7.74 -19.63
N HIS A 318 8.18 8.52 -20.20
CA HIS A 318 8.47 9.46 -21.28
C HIS A 318 7.66 10.75 -21.08
N ASN A 319 8.38 11.88 -20.94
CA ASN A 319 7.82 13.16 -20.54
C ASN A 319 7.03 13.08 -19.20
N ASN A 320 5.73 13.33 -19.25
CA ASN A 320 4.81 13.33 -18.11
C ASN A 320 3.97 12.04 -18.00
N ASP A 321 4.19 11.08 -18.90
CA ASP A 321 3.46 9.83 -18.95
C ASP A 321 4.37 8.65 -18.56
N ALA A 322 3.81 7.70 -17.82
CA ALA A 322 4.55 6.57 -17.28
C ALA A 322 3.74 5.26 -17.32
N ILE A 323 4.45 4.14 -17.35
CA ILE A 323 3.94 2.81 -17.05
C ILE A 323 4.69 2.29 -15.83
N LEU A 324 3.95 1.71 -14.88
CA LEU A 324 4.53 0.92 -13.80
C LEU A 324 4.42 -0.57 -14.14
N LEU A 325 5.53 -1.30 -14.02
CA LEU A 325 5.62 -2.74 -14.20
C LEU A 325 5.77 -3.38 -12.82
N ASP A 326 4.77 -4.14 -12.40
CA ASP A 326 4.66 -4.77 -11.09
C ASP A 326 4.83 -3.81 -9.89
N TYR A 327 4.41 -4.25 -8.70
CA TYR A 327 4.72 -3.60 -7.43
C TYR A 327 4.59 -4.64 -6.29
N GLY A 328 5.68 -5.34 -6.05
CA GLY A 328 5.73 -6.52 -5.20
C GLY A 328 6.00 -6.29 -3.72
N MET A 329 5.84 -7.36 -2.94
CA MET A 329 6.25 -7.46 -1.54
C MET A 329 7.12 -8.70 -1.33
N SER A 330 8.21 -8.55 -0.58
CA SER A 330 9.08 -9.65 -0.21
C SER A 330 8.36 -10.62 0.71
N VAL A 331 8.36 -11.90 0.36
CA VAL A 331 7.73 -12.95 1.17
C VAL A 331 8.53 -13.30 2.43
N SER A 332 9.81 -12.89 2.52
CA SER A 332 10.66 -13.21 3.67
C SER A 332 10.46 -12.23 4.83
N ASN A 333 10.32 -10.94 4.53
CA ASN A 333 10.31 -9.87 5.53
C ASN A 333 9.18 -8.84 5.30
N TYR A 334 8.27 -9.10 4.36
CA TYR A 334 7.13 -8.23 4.02
C TYR A 334 7.52 -6.82 3.57
N SER A 335 8.78 -6.61 3.18
CA SER A 335 9.24 -5.31 2.66
C SER A 335 8.68 -5.05 1.26
N ILE A 336 8.41 -3.78 0.98
CA ILE A 336 7.92 -3.29 -0.31
C ILE A 336 8.99 -2.37 -0.93
N PRO A 337 8.87 -1.96 -2.21
CA PRO A 337 9.72 -0.93 -2.78
C PRO A 337 9.76 0.33 -1.89
N ARG A 338 10.97 0.84 -1.61
CA ARG A 338 11.17 1.96 -0.67
C ARG A 338 10.58 3.29 -1.15
N TRP A 339 10.27 3.40 -2.44
CA TRP A 339 9.72 4.60 -3.06
C TRP A 339 8.50 4.25 -3.89
N HIS A 340 7.44 5.04 -3.75
CA HIS A 340 6.23 4.94 -4.57
C HIS A 340 6.17 6.15 -5.52
N PRO A 341 5.87 5.95 -6.82
CA PRO A 341 5.63 7.06 -7.72
C PRO A 341 4.38 7.83 -7.31
N THR A 342 4.35 9.14 -7.56
CA THR A 342 3.07 9.84 -7.68
C THR A 342 2.30 9.19 -8.83
N LEU A 343 1.21 8.48 -8.52
CA LEU A 343 0.46 7.73 -9.53
C LEU A 343 -0.11 8.62 -10.63
N ARG A 344 -0.22 9.93 -10.39
CA ARG A 344 -0.70 10.93 -11.35
C ARG A 344 -0.13 10.79 -12.77
N THR A 345 1.17 10.50 -12.91
CA THR A 345 1.84 10.34 -14.23
C THR A 345 1.73 8.92 -14.79
N VAL A 346 1.47 7.93 -13.94
CA VAL A 346 1.29 6.52 -14.33
C VAL A 346 -0.05 6.33 -15.02
N LYS A 347 -0.01 5.92 -16.29
CA LYS A 347 -1.20 5.66 -17.13
C LYS A 347 -1.73 4.24 -16.98
N ALA A 348 -0.82 3.29 -16.77
CA ALA A 348 -1.15 1.90 -16.56
C ALA A 348 -0.16 1.26 -15.58
N ILE A 349 -0.69 0.35 -14.77
CA ILE A 349 0.09 -0.58 -13.97
C ILE A 349 -0.04 -1.95 -14.66
N LEU A 350 1.06 -2.50 -15.18
CA LEU A 350 1.06 -3.82 -15.83
C LEU A 350 1.56 -4.86 -14.83
N VAL A 351 0.73 -5.87 -14.55
CA VAL A 351 1.03 -6.96 -13.62
C VAL A 351 1.38 -8.21 -14.40
N THR A 352 2.58 -8.76 -14.19
CA THR A 352 3.06 -9.94 -14.91
C THR A 352 2.33 -11.21 -14.48
N HIS A 353 2.27 -11.45 -13.17
CA HIS A 353 1.64 -12.64 -12.59
C HIS A 353 1.30 -12.45 -11.11
N ALA A 354 0.69 -13.49 -10.52
CA ALA A 354 0.02 -13.40 -9.22
C ALA A 354 0.94 -13.55 -8.00
N HIS A 355 2.24 -13.84 -8.16
CA HIS A 355 3.12 -13.99 -7.00
C HIS A 355 3.25 -12.68 -6.21
N LEU A 356 3.41 -12.80 -4.89
CA LEU A 356 3.39 -11.66 -3.97
C LEU A 356 4.57 -10.71 -4.20
N ASP A 357 5.70 -11.19 -4.68
CA ASP A 357 6.86 -10.37 -5.06
C ASP A 357 6.67 -9.57 -6.36
N HIS A 358 5.48 -9.67 -6.98
CA HIS A 358 5.05 -8.88 -8.14
C HIS A 358 3.75 -8.09 -7.89
N ILE A 359 2.78 -8.64 -7.16
CA ILE A 359 1.47 -8.01 -6.91
C ILE A 359 1.26 -7.53 -5.45
N GLY A 360 2.09 -8.02 -4.53
CA GLY A 360 1.87 -7.95 -3.08
C GLY A 360 1.65 -6.55 -2.52
N ALA A 361 2.33 -5.55 -3.06
CA ALA A 361 2.28 -4.18 -2.58
C ALA A 361 1.31 -3.26 -3.36
N LEU A 362 0.68 -3.76 -4.42
CA LEU A 362 -0.23 -2.96 -5.24
C LEU A 362 -1.48 -2.45 -4.52
N PRO A 363 -2.14 -3.20 -3.62
CA PRO A 363 -3.31 -2.68 -2.90
C PRO A 363 -3.03 -1.38 -2.14
N TYR A 364 -1.85 -1.27 -1.52
CA TYR A 364 -1.41 -0.05 -0.84
C TYR A 364 -1.21 1.11 -1.80
N LEU A 365 -0.52 0.86 -2.92
CA LEU A 365 -0.27 1.88 -3.93
C LEU A 365 -1.61 2.43 -4.46
N MET A 366 -2.55 1.53 -4.80
CA MET A 366 -3.84 1.91 -5.37
C MET A 366 -4.81 2.52 -4.36
N ASN A 367 -4.59 2.37 -3.05
CA ASN A 367 -5.38 3.07 -2.04
C ASN A 367 -5.17 4.60 -2.06
N THR A 368 -4.16 5.10 -2.77
CA THR A 368 -3.80 6.53 -2.81
C THR A 368 -4.36 7.28 -4.03
N ASP A 369 -4.97 6.58 -5.00
CA ASP A 369 -5.51 7.16 -6.24
C ASP A 369 -6.59 6.24 -6.84
N GLU A 370 -7.87 6.61 -6.66
CA GLU A 370 -9.04 5.78 -6.98
C GLU A 370 -9.23 5.53 -8.48
N GLU A 371 -8.76 6.44 -9.34
CA GLU A 371 -8.90 6.34 -10.79
C GLU A 371 -7.91 5.36 -11.44
N LYS A 372 -6.91 4.89 -10.69
CA LYS A 372 -5.85 4.03 -11.23
C LYS A 372 -6.36 2.63 -11.48
N ARG A 373 -5.96 2.09 -12.63
CA ARG A 373 -6.28 0.73 -13.07
C ARG A 373 -5.00 -0.06 -13.28
N TRP A 374 -5.10 -1.35 -13.05
CA TRP A 374 -4.04 -2.30 -13.33
C TRP A 374 -4.48 -3.32 -14.37
N TYR A 375 -3.52 -3.83 -15.12
CA TYR A 375 -3.75 -4.65 -16.30
C TYR A 375 -2.96 -5.95 -16.20
N GLY A 376 -3.57 -7.04 -16.67
CA GLY A 376 -2.95 -8.36 -16.64
C GLY A 376 -3.88 -9.43 -17.18
N SER A 377 -3.50 -10.70 -17.04
CA SER A 377 -4.41 -11.79 -17.42
C SER A 377 -5.56 -11.94 -16.41
N VAL A 378 -6.70 -12.46 -16.88
CA VAL A 378 -7.83 -12.79 -15.99
C VAL A 378 -7.42 -13.82 -14.93
N ASN A 379 -6.55 -14.75 -15.30
CA ASN A 379 -6.04 -15.77 -14.39
C ASN A 379 -5.13 -15.16 -13.30
N THR A 380 -4.31 -14.16 -13.66
CA THR A 380 -3.53 -13.39 -12.69
C THR A 380 -4.44 -12.70 -11.68
N LYS A 381 -5.58 -12.13 -12.12
CA LYS A 381 -6.60 -11.56 -11.22
C LYS A 381 -7.16 -12.61 -10.26
N ILE A 382 -7.69 -13.70 -10.80
CA ILE A 382 -8.36 -14.75 -10.00
C ILE A 382 -7.41 -15.35 -8.96
N ILE A 383 -6.19 -15.70 -9.38
CA ILE A 383 -5.18 -16.28 -8.49
C ILE A 383 -4.67 -15.25 -7.48
N GLY A 384 -4.38 -14.03 -7.95
CA GLY A 384 -3.93 -12.92 -7.11
C GLY A 384 -4.93 -12.59 -6.02
N GLU A 385 -6.22 -12.65 -6.32
CA GLU A 385 -7.31 -12.44 -5.35
C GLU A 385 -7.20 -13.44 -4.19
N LYS A 386 -7.12 -14.73 -4.50
CA LYS A 386 -6.97 -15.77 -3.49
C LYS A 386 -5.69 -15.62 -2.66
N LEU A 387 -4.57 -15.31 -3.31
CA LEU A 387 -3.29 -15.12 -2.63
C LEU A 387 -3.30 -13.90 -1.70
N LEU A 388 -3.81 -12.76 -2.15
CA LEU A 388 -3.84 -11.53 -1.34
C LEU A 388 -4.83 -11.62 -0.18
N PHE A 389 -6.03 -12.19 -0.38
CA PHE A 389 -6.96 -12.44 0.72
C PHE A 389 -6.41 -13.43 1.74
N ASN A 390 -5.75 -14.51 1.29
CA ASN A 390 -5.11 -15.46 2.20
C ASN A 390 -3.97 -14.79 2.99
N THR A 391 -3.13 -13.99 2.32
CA THR A 391 -2.06 -13.21 2.94
C THR A 391 -2.62 -12.21 3.96
N SER A 392 -3.69 -11.51 3.63
CA SER A 392 -4.41 -10.60 4.53
C SER A 392 -4.86 -11.30 5.81
N ALA A 393 -5.51 -12.46 5.68
CA ALA A 393 -5.94 -13.27 6.81
C ALA A 393 -4.76 -13.71 7.70
N MET A 394 -3.64 -14.12 7.10
CA MET A 394 -2.42 -14.47 7.84
C MET A 394 -1.85 -13.26 8.60
N LEU A 395 -1.77 -12.10 7.96
CA LEU A 395 -1.21 -10.89 8.55
C LEU A 395 -2.08 -10.31 9.68
N LYS A 396 -3.41 -10.52 9.66
CA LYS A 396 -4.32 -10.14 10.77
C LYS A 396 -3.96 -10.83 12.08
N GLY A 397 -3.32 -12.00 12.04
CA GLY A 397 -2.85 -12.73 13.23
C GLY A 397 -1.54 -12.18 13.83
N ILE A 398 -0.87 -11.21 13.19
CA ILE A 398 0.38 -10.63 13.68
C ILE A 398 0.09 -9.31 14.41
N PRO A 399 0.51 -9.15 15.68
CA PRO A 399 0.27 -7.93 16.47
C PRO A 399 0.82 -6.66 15.80
N ASP A 400 0.05 -5.57 15.85
CA ASP A 400 0.36 -4.31 15.16
C ASP A 400 1.64 -3.64 15.68
N GLU A 401 2.00 -3.86 16.96
CA GLU A 401 3.22 -3.34 17.60
C GLU A 401 4.53 -3.83 16.94
N LYS A 402 4.49 -4.96 16.22
CA LYS A 402 5.66 -5.49 15.50
C LYS A 402 5.78 -4.98 14.06
N LEU A 403 4.81 -4.18 13.58
CA LEU A 403 4.57 -3.98 12.15
C LEU A 403 3.97 -2.58 11.83
N PHE A 404 4.69 -1.50 12.15
CA PHE A 404 4.30 -0.12 11.83
C PHE A 404 4.53 0.27 10.36
N SER A 405 3.76 -0.30 9.43
CA SER A 405 3.80 0.11 8.01
C SER A 405 2.42 0.45 7.46
N PRO A 406 2.22 1.64 6.83
CA PRO A 406 0.98 2.01 6.15
C PRO A 406 0.50 0.97 5.12
N TYR A 407 1.44 0.24 4.52
CA TYR A 407 1.16 -0.88 3.63
C TYR A 407 0.42 -2.02 4.34
N LEU A 408 0.82 -2.36 5.57
CA LEU A 408 0.24 -3.48 6.30
C LEU A 408 -1.21 -3.20 6.69
N LYS A 409 -1.55 -1.93 6.97
CA LYS A 409 -2.94 -1.51 7.13
C LYS A 409 -3.76 -1.74 5.85
N ALA A 410 -3.21 -1.35 4.70
CA ALA A 410 -3.88 -1.51 3.41
C ALA A 410 -4.11 -2.98 3.02
N ILE A 411 -3.11 -3.86 3.19
CA ILE A 411 -3.28 -5.29 2.85
C ILE A 411 -4.18 -6.03 3.85
N LYS A 412 -4.25 -5.60 5.12
CA LYS A 412 -5.18 -6.15 6.12
C LYS A 412 -6.64 -5.73 5.86
N SER A 413 -6.86 -4.69 5.06
CA SER A 413 -8.19 -4.16 4.74
C SER A 413 -8.84 -4.93 3.59
N GLU A 414 -9.95 -5.61 3.88
CA GLU A 414 -10.70 -6.35 2.84
C GLU A 414 -11.29 -5.42 1.79
N SER A 415 -11.79 -4.24 2.17
CA SER A 415 -12.31 -3.25 1.21
C SER A 415 -11.22 -2.79 0.24
N THR A 416 -10.01 -2.51 0.74
CA THR A 416 -8.88 -2.13 -0.11
C THR A 416 -8.52 -3.22 -1.12
N LEU A 417 -8.60 -4.50 -0.72
CA LEU A 417 -8.40 -5.62 -1.65
C LEU A 417 -9.53 -5.71 -2.69
N ILE A 418 -10.79 -5.60 -2.26
CA ILE A 418 -11.96 -5.61 -3.16
C ILE A 418 -11.82 -4.49 -4.20
N ASP A 419 -11.52 -3.27 -3.76
CA ASP A 419 -11.36 -2.10 -4.65
C ASP A 419 -10.17 -2.26 -5.58
N PHE A 420 -9.06 -2.83 -5.11
CA PHE A 420 -7.92 -3.18 -5.94
C PHE A 420 -8.34 -4.12 -7.09
N PHE A 421 -9.09 -5.19 -6.80
CA PHE A 421 -9.52 -6.16 -7.82
C PHE A 421 -10.67 -5.65 -8.71
N ASN A 422 -11.48 -4.70 -8.24
CA ASN A 422 -12.49 -4.03 -9.05
C ASN A 422 -11.89 -3.08 -10.10
N ARG A 423 -10.67 -2.60 -9.86
CA ARG A 423 -9.91 -1.71 -10.77
C ARG A 423 -9.03 -2.47 -11.77
N PHE A 424 -9.40 -3.70 -12.08
CA PHE A 424 -8.71 -4.58 -13.03
C PHE A 424 -9.20 -4.40 -14.47
N ASN A 425 -8.25 -4.32 -15.41
CA ASN A 425 -8.50 -4.33 -16.84
C ASN A 425 -7.85 -5.57 -17.51
N PRO A 426 -8.64 -6.47 -18.12
CA PRO A 426 -8.11 -7.71 -18.68
C PRO A 426 -7.31 -7.50 -19.97
N LEU A 427 -6.19 -8.22 -20.07
CA LEU A 427 -5.37 -8.30 -21.27
C LEU A 427 -5.43 -9.68 -21.90
N LYS A 428 -5.59 -9.70 -23.22
CA LYS A 428 -5.56 -10.93 -24.03
C LYS A 428 -4.14 -11.16 -24.55
N PRO A 429 -3.65 -12.42 -24.56
CA PRO A 429 -2.30 -12.71 -25.02
C PRO A 429 -2.17 -12.37 -26.51
N LYS A 430 -1.01 -11.84 -26.90
CA LYS A 430 -0.64 -11.42 -28.27
C LYS A 430 -1.53 -10.34 -28.89
N LYS A 431 -2.41 -9.71 -28.11
CA LYS A 431 -3.26 -8.61 -28.59
C LYS A 431 -2.67 -7.28 -28.11
N PRO A 432 -2.14 -6.44 -29.02
CA PRO A 432 -1.65 -5.11 -28.65
C PRO A 432 -2.79 -4.25 -28.11
N ILE A 433 -2.48 -3.42 -27.11
CA ILE A 433 -3.36 -2.37 -26.61
C ILE A 433 -2.59 -1.05 -26.51
N GLU A 434 -3.23 0.05 -26.89
CA GLU A 434 -2.66 1.38 -26.71
C GLU A 434 -3.23 1.98 -25.42
N ILE A 435 -2.38 2.20 -24.41
CA ILE A 435 -2.80 2.73 -23.10
C ILE A 435 -2.74 4.26 -23.03
N SER A 436 -1.93 4.87 -23.89
CA SER A 436 -1.71 6.31 -24.07
C SER A 436 -1.11 6.50 -25.47
N PRO A 437 -1.24 7.67 -26.12
CA PRO A 437 -0.63 7.90 -27.43
C PRO A 437 0.85 7.52 -27.44
N GLU A 438 1.27 6.67 -28.37
CA GLU A 438 2.65 6.15 -28.51
C GLU A 438 3.10 5.17 -27.40
N PHE A 439 2.17 4.61 -26.60
CA PHE A 439 2.44 3.54 -25.64
C PHE A 439 1.62 2.29 -26.02
N LEU A 440 2.22 1.42 -26.84
CA LEU A 440 1.61 0.17 -27.27
C LEU A 440 2.16 -1.00 -26.45
N ILE A 441 1.26 -1.80 -25.88
CA ILE A 441 1.60 -2.92 -25.00
C ILE A 441 1.05 -4.21 -25.58
N THR A 442 1.94 -5.17 -25.83
CA THR A 442 1.59 -6.52 -26.27
C THR A 442 1.94 -7.54 -25.19
N PRO A 443 0.95 -8.16 -24.54
CA PRO A 443 1.18 -9.24 -23.57
C PRO A 443 1.62 -10.52 -24.27
N ILE A 444 2.62 -11.20 -23.74
CA ILE A 444 3.18 -12.45 -24.26
C ILE A 444 3.21 -13.45 -23.11
N SER A 445 2.80 -14.70 -23.32
CA SER A 445 2.88 -15.70 -22.26
C SER A 445 4.32 -15.93 -21.82
N SER A 446 4.59 -15.80 -20.52
CA SER A 446 5.91 -16.08 -19.94
C SER A 446 6.07 -17.53 -19.49
N SER A 447 5.00 -18.35 -19.53
CA SER A 447 5.00 -19.77 -19.15
C SER A 447 5.58 -20.09 -17.77
N HIS A 448 5.55 -19.11 -16.86
CA HIS A 448 6.07 -19.24 -15.50
C HIS A 448 5.03 -19.86 -14.55
N VAL A 449 3.83 -19.25 -14.51
CA VAL A 449 2.65 -19.74 -13.79
C VAL A 449 1.39 -19.50 -14.64
N PHE A 450 0.26 -20.06 -14.21
CA PHE A 450 -0.98 -19.93 -14.97
C PHE A 450 -1.42 -18.47 -15.08
N GLY A 451 -1.51 -17.98 -16.32
CA GLY A 451 -1.82 -16.57 -16.60
C GLY A 451 -0.63 -15.62 -16.62
N SER A 452 0.60 -16.10 -16.47
CA SER A 452 1.77 -15.23 -16.44
C SER A 452 2.08 -14.62 -17.81
N TYR A 453 2.31 -13.31 -17.82
CA TYR A 453 2.69 -12.53 -18.99
C TYR A 453 4.05 -11.86 -18.81
N GLY A 454 4.82 -11.82 -19.89
CA GLY A 454 5.74 -10.73 -20.18
C GLY A 454 5.06 -9.66 -21.06
N TYR A 455 5.67 -8.49 -21.15
CA TYR A 455 5.14 -7.35 -21.89
C TYR A 455 6.16 -6.86 -22.91
N LEU A 456 5.76 -6.85 -24.17
CA LEU A 456 6.46 -6.10 -25.21
C LEU A 456 5.86 -4.70 -25.28
N ILE A 457 6.68 -3.70 -25.02
CA ILE A 457 6.29 -2.30 -24.83
C ILE A 457 6.94 -1.49 -25.93
N GLU A 458 6.14 -0.90 -26.81
CA GLU A 458 6.59 0.03 -27.83
C GLU A 458 6.25 1.44 -27.36
N ILE A 459 7.30 2.22 -27.10
CA ILE A 459 7.20 3.57 -26.53
C ILE A 459 8.07 4.53 -27.35
N PHE A 460 7.43 5.43 -28.09
CA PHE A 460 8.07 6.41 -28.97
C PHE A 460 9.19 5.79 -29.84
N GLY A 461 8.87 4.73 -30.59
CA GLY A 461 9.83 4.06 -31.48
C GLY A 461 10.92 3.23 -30.78
N LYS A 462 10.86 3.06 -29.46
CA LYS A 462 11.67 2.06 -28.73
C LYS A 462 10.85 0.85 -28.36
N ARG A 463 11.44 -0.33 -28.54
CA ARG A 463 10.82 -1.62 -28.23
C ARG A 463 11.51 -2.23 -27.02
N ILE A 464 10.77 -2.32 -25.92
CA ILE A 464 11.23 -2.81 -24.63
C ILE A 464 10.50 -4.11 -24.30
N LEU A 465 11.22 -5.21 -24.12
CA LEU A 465 10.67 -6.45 -23.59
C LEU A 465 10.88 -6.49 -22.08
N PHE A 466 9.82 -6.63 -21.30
CA PHE A 466 9.88 -7.04 -19.89
C PHE A 466 9.35 -8.46 -19.75
N THR A 467 10.17 -9.41 -19.29
CA THR A 467 9.75 -10.82 -19.25
C THR A 467 8.84 -11.17 -18.07
N GLY A 468 8.91 -10.37 -16.99
CA GLY A 468 8.54 -10.87 -15.66
C GLY A 468 9.34 -12.13 -15.32
N ASP A 469 8.77 -12.98 -14.48
CA ASP A 469 9.27 -14.34 -14.33
C ASP A 469 8.87 -15.17 -15.55
N PHE A 470 9.80 -15.95 -16.09
CA PHE A 470 9.58 -16.70 -17.32
C PHE A 470 10.29 -18.04 -17.36
N LYS A 471 9.71 -18.96 -18.15
CA LYS A 471 10.28 -20.27 -18.46
C LYS A 471 10.31 -20.48 -19.97
N LEU A 472 11.48 -20.64 -20.55
CA LEU A 472 11.63 -20.98 -21.98
C LEU A 472 11.35 -22.46 -22.24
N GLU A 473 11.66 -23.32 -21.28
CA GLU A 473 11.50 -24.76 -21.42
C GLU A 473 10.06 -25.20 -21.27
N LYS A 474 9.72 -26.26 -22.01
CA LYS A 474 8.51 -27.03 -21.74
C LYS A 474 8.55 -27.59 -20.30
N SER A 475 7.46 -27.40 -19.56
CA SER A 475 7.18 -28.02 -18.27
C SER A 475 6.03 -29.02 -18.39
N ASN A 476 5.54 -29.55 -17.27
CA ASN A 476 4.38 -30.44 -17.31
C ASN A 476 3.10 -29.66 -17.64
N LEU A 477 2.99 -28.40 -17.17
CA LEU A 477 1.81 -27.55 -17.41
C LEU A 477 1.94 -26.66 -18.65
N PHE A 478 3.15 -26.21 -19.00
CA PHE A 478 3.36 -25.15 -19.97
C PHE A 478 4.27 -25.57 -21.13
N SER A 479 3.99 -25.04 -22.32
CA SER A 479 4.75 -25.36 -23.53
C SER A 479 6.12 -24.65 -23.65
N GLY A 480 6.43 -23.74 -22.73
CA GLY A 480 7.59 -22.86 -22.80
C GLY A 480 7.28 -21.53 -23.49
N ALA A 481 7.91 -20.45 -23.01
CA ALA A 481 7.71 -19.10 -23.49
C ALA A 481 8.37 -18.88 -24.85
N LYS A 482 7.68 -18.13 -25.71
CA LYS A 482 8.20 -17.67 -27.01
C LYS A 482 8.34 -16.16 -26.97
N LEU A 483 9.47 -15.69 -26.45
CA LEU A 483 9.76 -14.27 -26.26
C LEU A 483 10.57 -13.73 -27.45
N PRO A 484 10.32 -12.47 -27.88
CA PRO A 484 11.13 -11.85 -28.92
C PRO A 484 12.54 -11.57 -28.41
N THR A 485 13.53 -11.72 -29.28
CA THR A 485 14.95 -11.45 -28.98
C THR A 485 15.47 -10.18 -29.66
N ASP A 486 14.64 -9.55 -30.48
CA ASP A 486 14.93 -8.41 -31.35
C ASP A 486 14.49 -7.04 -30.77
N ALA A 487 14.32 -6.95 -29.44
CA ALA A 487 13.97 -5.72 -28.76
C ALA A 487 15.19 -4.79 -28.59
N ASP A 488 14.98 -3.47 -28.55
CA ASP A 488 16.03 -2.48 -28.25
C ASP A 488 16.55 -2.62 -26.82
N VAL A 489 15.65 -3.01 -25.90
CA VAL A 489 15.95 -3.29 -24.50
C VAL A 489 15.18 -4.52 -24.05
N THR A 490 15.87 -5.44 -23.38
CA THR A 490 15.24 -6.58 -22.72
C THR A 490 15.55 -6.53 -21.23
N ILE A 491 14.50 -6.42 -20.43
CA ILE A 491 14.51 -6.53 -18.96
C ILE A 491 14.03 -7.93 -18.62
N PHE A 492 14.91 -8.76 -18.06
CA PHE A 492 14.63 -10.20 -17.87
C PHE A 492 14.97 -10.73 -16.47
N ASP A 493 14.25 -11.78 -16.06
CA ASP A 493 14.48 -12.52 -14.82
C ASP A 493 15.84 -13.24 -14.81
N GLY A 494 16.60 -13.01 -13.74
CA GLY A 494 17.91 -13.57 -13.47
C GLY A 494 17.93 -14.59 -12.33
N THR A 495 16.77 -15.11 -11.88
CA THR A 495 16.68 -15.98 -10.70
C THR A 495 17.68 -17.14 -10.73
N TYR A 496 17.85 -17.79 -11.89
CA TYR A 496 18.78 -18.91 -12.07
C TYR A 496 20.08 -18.55 -12.78
N TYR A 497 20.36 -17.26 -12.98
CA TYR A 497 21.60 -16.84 -13.62
C TYR A 497 22.81 -17.34 -12.84
N ASN A 498 23.74 -17.99 -13.56
CA ASN A 498 24.97 -18.55 -13.01
C ASN A 498 24.79 -19.53 -11.82
N ARG A 499 23.58 -20.09 -11.62
CA ARG A 499 23.36 -21.12 -10.59
C ARG A 499 23.83 -22.47 -11.09
N LYS A 500 24.52 -23.23 -10.23
CA LYS A 500 24.79 -24.64 -10.49
C LYS A 500 23.53 -25.45 -10.26
N LEU A 501 23.14 -26.23 -11.25
CA LEU A 501 22.05 -27.19 -11.15
C LEU A 501 22.64 -28.59 -11.12
N SER A 502 22.24 -29.37 -10.12
CA SER A 502 22.48 -30.82 -10.10
C SER A 502 21.70 -31.49 -11.22
N LYS A 503 22.30 -32.44 -11.94
CA LYS A 503 21.50 -33.31 -12.83
C LYS A 503 20.64 -34.22 -11.95
N VAL A 504 19.36 -33.89 -11.84
CA VAL A 504 18.36 -34.70 -11.15
C VAL A 504 17.37 -35.20 -12.19
N ASP A 505 17.18 -36.51 -12.24
CA ASP A 505 16.04 -37.09 -12.94
C ASP A 505 14.83 -37.02 -12.01
N ASN A 506 13.97 -36.03 -12.27
CA ASN A 506 12.79 -35.80 -11.44
C ASN A 506 11.83 -37.00 -11.46
N GLU A 507 11.69 -37.69 -12.60
CA GLU A 507 10.75 -38.80 -12.75
C GLU A 507 11.20 -40.00 -11.92
N THR A 508 12.44 -40.43 -12.12
CA THR A 508 13.04 -41.53 -11.34
C THR A 508 13.06 -41.23 -9.85
N THR A 509 13.34 -39.98 -9.45
CA THR A 509 13.38 -39.60 -8.04
C THR A 509 11.99 -39.69 -7.38
N VAL A 510 10.93 -39.24 -8.07
CA VAL A 510 9.55 -39.37 -7.57
C VAL A 510 9.14 -40.83 -7.47
N LEU A 511 9.42 -41.64 -8.51
CA LEU A 511 9.11 -43.07 -8.50
C LEU A 511 9.82 -43.81 -7.34
N ASN A 512 11.08 -43.48 -7.08
CA ASN A 512 11.82 -44.05 -5.96
C ASN A 512 11.23 -43.62 -4.62
N ALA A 513 10.91 -42.34 -4.44
CA ALA A 513 10.29 -41.84 -3.22
C ALA A 513 8.98 -42.56 -2.90
N VAL A 514 8.11 -42.74 -3.89
CA VAL A 514 6.83 -43.43 -3.71
C VAL A 514 7.00 -44.93 -3.50
N LYS A 515 8.01 -45.55 -4.11
CA LYS A 515 8.30 -46.97 -3.93
C LYS A 515 8.90 -47.32 -2.57
N GLN A 516 9.69 -46.41 -1.99
CA GLN A 516 10.49 -46.65 -0.78
C GLN A 516 9.79 -46.23 0.51
N ASN A 517 8.65 -45.54 0.42
CA ASN A 517 7.93 -44.96 1.55
C ASN A 517 6.44 -45.31 1.43
N SER A 518 5.79 -45.66 2.55
CA SER A 518 4.35 -45.92 2.54
C SER A 518 3.54 -44.62 2.43
N LYS A 519 4.12 -43.48 2.83
CA LYS A 519 3.49 -42.16 2.75
C LYS A 519 4.47 -41.12 2.22
N VAL A 520 3.98 -40.12 1.49
CA VAL A 520 4.84 -39.08 0.90
C VAL A 520 4.30 -37.68 1.14
N ILE A 521 5.14 -36.80 1.69
CA ILE A 521 4.88 -35.36 1.83
C ILE A 521 5.59 -34.60 0.72
N ILE A 522 4.87 -33.71 0.04
CA ILE A 522 5.37 -32.84 -1.02
C ILE A 522 5.14 -31.37 -0.62
N PRO A 523 6.12 -30.71 0.03
CA PRO A 523 6.01 -29.30 0.36
C PRO A 523 6.06 -28.45 -0.91
N ALA A 524 4.98 -27.72 -1.19
CA ALA A 524 4.86 -26.87 -2.37
C ALA A 524 4.10 -25.57 -2.09
N PHE A 525 4.45 -24.50 -2.81
CA PHE A 525 3.67 -23.27 -2.82
C PHE A 525 2.34 -23.47 -3.54
N SER A 526 1.31 -22.75 -3.10
CA SER A 526 -0.07 -22.91 -3.57
C SER A 526 -0.28 -22.58 -5.05
N VAL A 527 0.64 -21.82 -5.65
CA VAL A 527 0.65 -21.48 -7.07
C VAL A 527 1.98 -21.90 -7.67
N GLY A 528 1.95 -22.58 -8.81
CA GLY A 528 3.12 -23.04 -9.54
C GLY A 528 3.53 -24.47 -9.20
N ARG A 529 4.40 -24.66 -8.19
CA ARG A 529 5.03 -25.97 -7.92
C ARG A 529 4.03 -27.06 -7.55
N ALA A 530 2.97 -26.75 -6.79
CA ALA A 530 1.97 -27.74 -6.43
C ALA A 530 1.31 -28.34 -7.68
N GLN A 531 0.95 -27.49 -8.64
CA GLN A 531 0.31 -27.93 -9.89
C GLN A 531 1.29 -28.66 -10.82
N GLU A 532 2.54 -28.21 -10.91
CA GLU A 532 3.59 -28.91 -11.66
C GLU A 532 3.85 -30.31 -11.09
N MET A 533 3.86 -30.45 -9.77
CA MET A 533 3.99 -31.74 -9.10
C MET A 533 2.80 -32.64 -9.36
N TYR A 534 1.57 -32.12 -9.21
CA TYR A 534 0.38 -32.91 -9.50
C TYR A 534 0.38 -33.43 -10.95
N SER A 535 0.70 -32.56 -11.91
CA SER A 535 0.79 -32.94 -13.32
C SER A 535 1.91 -33.97 -13.58
N LEU A 536 3.02 -33.91 -12.83
CA LEU A 536 4.07 -34.93 -12.87
C LEU A 536 3.55 -36.28 -12.33
N LEU A 537 2.83 -36.28 -11.21
CA LEU A 537 2.23 -37.50 -10.64
C LEU A 537 1.22 -38.12 -11.60
N GLU A 538 0.40 -37.32 -12.27
CA GLU A 538 -0.51 -37.79 -13.34
C GLU A 538 0.26 -38.40 -14.52
N LYS A 539 1.31 -37.72 -14.99
CA LYS A 539 2.17 -38.20 -16.09
C LYS A 539 2.78 -39.57 -15.74
N LEU A 540 3.20 -39.74 -14.49
CA LEU A 540 3.74 -41.00 -13.96
C LEU A 540 2.66 -42.03 -13.61
N ARG A 541 1.37 -41.71 -13.81
CA ARG A 541 0.19 -42.54 -13.49
C ARG A 541 0.00 -42.88 -12.01
N LEU A 542 0.73 -42.20 -11.12
CA LEU A 542 0.64 -42.40 -9.68
C LEU A 542 -0.72 -42.00 -9.12
N THR A 543 -1.44 -41.09 -9.79
CA THR A 543 -2.80 -40.69 -9.43
C THR A 543 -3.85 -41.79 -9.59
N LYS A 544 -3.52 -42.90 -10.26
CA LYS A 544 -4.37 -44.09 -10.37
C LYS A 544 -4.05 -45.17 -9.34
N GLU A 545 -2.85 -45.11 -8.77
CA GLU A 545 -2.28 -46.14 -7.89
C GLU A 545 -2.27 -45.69 -6.42
N HIS A 546 -2.25 -44.38 -6.20
CA HIS A 546 -2.10 -43.75 -4.89
C HIS A 546 -3.18 -42.70 -4.64
N ASN A 547 -3.43 -42.42 -3.36
CA ASN A 547 -4.36 -41.40 -2.93
C ASN A 547 -3.66 -40.04 -2.89
N ILE A 548 -3.86 -39.23 -3.94
CA ILE A 548 -3.20 -37.92 -4.04
C ILE A 548 -4.08 -36.85 -3.39
N LYS A 549 -3.60 -36.27 -2.29
CA LYS A 549 -4.32 -35.24 -1.55
C LYS A 549 -3.63 -33.89 -1.75
N ILE A 550 -4.34 -32.90 -2.30
CA ILE A 550 -3.86 -31.51 -2.35
C ILE A 550 -4.55 -30.74 -1.24
N VAL A 551 -3.78 -30.05 -0.38
CA VAL A 551 -4.31 -29.39 0.83
C VAL A 551 -4.17 -27.87 0.75
N GLY A 552 -5.15 -27.19 1.35
CA GLY A 552 -5.21 -25.75 1.50
C GLY A 552 -5.45 -25.04 0.18
N LEU A 553 -4.89 -23.83 0.07
CA LEU A 553 -5.06 -22.97 -1.11
C LEU A 553 -4.59 -23.64 -2.41
N ALA A 554 -3.63 -24.57 -2.34
CA ALA A 554 -3.14 -25.29 -3.52
C ALA A 554 -4.26 -26.05 -4.23
N SER A 555 -5.17 -26.69 -3.49
CA SER A 555 -6.30 -27.45 -4.03
C SER A 555 -7.26 -26.55 -4.81
N GLU A 556 -7.60 -25.40 -4.23
CA GLU A 556 -8.48 -24.41 -4.86
C GLU A 556 -7.88 -23.85 -6.17
N ILE A 557 -6.59 -23.51 -6.16
CA ILE A 557 -5.89 -23.04 -7.36
C ILE A 557 -5.82 -24.13 -8.43
N THR A 558 -5.50 -25.37 -8.07
CA THR A 558 -5.46 -26.50 -9.02
C THR A 558 -6.81 -26.70 -9.69
N LYS A 559 -7.90 -26.63 -8.92
CA LYS A 559 -9.27 -26.69 -9.43
C LYS A 559 -9.59 -25.51 -10.36
N LEU A 560 -9.21 -24.29 -9.99
CA LEU A 560 -9.40 -23.09 -10.83
C LEU A 560 -8.64 -23.13 -12.15
N MET A 561 -7.50 -23.84 -12.18
CA MET A 561 -6.73 -24.08 -13.40
C MET A 561 -7.38 -25.11 -14.34
N GLY A 562 -8.44 -25.79 -13.90
CA GLY A 562 -9.12 -26.83 -14.68
C GLY A 562 -8.28 -28.10 -14.86
N ILE A 563 -7.31 -28.34 -13.97
CA ILE A 563 -6.52 -29.57 -13.97
C ILE A 563 -7.46 -30.72 -13.55
N PRO A 564 -7.61 -31.80 -14.35
CA PRO A 564 -8.44 -32.95 -13.98
C PRO A 564 -7.97 -33.59 -12.67
N GLY A 565 -8.88 -34.16 -11.89
CA GLY A 565 -8.54 -34.78 -10.61
C GLY A 565 -9.59 -34.59 -9.54
N ASP A 566 -9.50 -35.40 -8.49
CA ASP A 566 -10.21 -35.13 -7.24
C ASP A 566 -9.49 -34.01 -6.49
N HIS A 567 -10.08 -32.82 -6.52
CA HIS A 567 -9.62 -31.64 -5.79
C HIS A 567 -10.61 -31.32 -4.68
N THR A 568 -11.02 -32.33 -3.91
CA THR A 568 -11.79 -32.12 -2.69
C THR A 568 -11.05 -31.12 -1.80
N LEU A 569 -11.77 -30.09 -1.35
CA LEU A 569 -11.20 -28.97 -0.60
C LEU A 569 -10.88 -29.40 0.83
N LEU A 570 -9.68 -29.94 1.02
CA LEU A 570 -9.10 -30.20 2.33
C LEU A 570 -8.44 -28.92 2.83
N LYS A 571 -8.99 -28.28 3.86
CA LYS A 571 -8.41 -27.04 4.41
C LYS A 571 -7.08 -27.26 5.12
N SER A 572 -6.99 -28.36 5.86
CA SER A 572 -5.83 -28.81 6.62
C SER A 572 -5.87 -30.33 6.72
N MET A 573 -4.78 -30.91 7.19
CA MET A 573 -4.65 -32.34 7.47
C MET A 573 -3.68 -32.51 8.63
N ASN A 574 -3.95 -33.48 9.51
CA ASN A 574 -3.03 -33.91 10.57
C ASN A 574 -2.46 -35.31 10.26
N ALA A 575 -1.55 -35.81 11.09
CA ALA A 575 -0.94 -37.12 10.89
C ALA A 575 -1.93 -38.29 11.05
N ASP A 576 -3.00 -38.15 11.83
CA ASP A 576 -4.02 -39.20 12.00
C ASP A 576 -4.81 -39.46 10.71
N GLU A 577 -4.97 -38.43 9.87
CA GLU A 577 -5.62 -38.48 8.56
C GLU A 577 -4.66 -38.84 7.40
N PHE A 578 -3.37 -39.04 7.72
CA PHE A 578 -2.29 -39.34 6.77
C PHE A 578 -2.02 -40.85 6.75
N GLU A 579 -2.68 -41.55 5.84
CA GLU A 579 -2.75 -43.00 5.75
C GLU A 579 -1.71 -43.58 4.77
N ASP A 580 -1.45 -44.89 4.86
CA ASP A 580 -0.58 -45.58 3.92
C ASP A 580 -1.14 -45.51 2.49
N GLY A 581 -0.25 -45.22 1.54
CA GLY A 581 -0.60 -44.98 0.14
C GLY A 581 -0.91 -43.51 -0.19
N ASP A 582 -0.96 -42.62 0.80
CA ASP A 582 -1.18 -41.20 0.60
C ASP A 582 0.07 -40.48 0.06
N ILE A 583 -0.17 -39.61 -0.92
CA ILE A 583 0.81 -38.62 -1.38
C ILE A 583 0.19 -37.24 -1.21
N VAL A 584 0.73 -36.44 -0.28
CA VAL A 584 0.13 -35.17 0.14
C VAL A 584 0.94 -33.98 -0.41
N ILE A 585 0.31 -33.16 -1.25
CA ILE A 585 0.85 -31.87 -1.70
C ILE A 585 0.30 -30.78 -0.79
N ALA A 586 1.18 -30.15 -0.01
CA ALA A 586 0.77 -29.17 1.00
C ALA A 586 1.73 -27.98 1.11
N GLY A 587 1.18 -26.81 1.49
CA GLY A 587 1.96 -25.62 1.83
C GLY A 587 2.43 -25.61 3.28
N ASN A 588 3.43 -24.82 3.66
CA ASN A 588 4.24 -23.92 2.83
C ASN A 588 5.46 -24.64 2.22
N GLY A 589 5.77 -24.36 0.95
CA GLY A 589 6.81 -25.07 0.16
C GLY A 589 8.27 -24.96 0.64
N MET A 590 8.53 -24.18 1.69
CA MET A 590 9.84 -24.13 2.37
C MET A 590 9.82 -24.64 3.83
N LEU A 591 8.72 -25.30 4.24
CA LEU A 591 8.57 -25.91 5.57
C LEU A 591 8.74 -24.92 6.73
N GLN A 592 8.35 -23.67 6.55
CA GLN A 592 8.31 -22.66 7.61
C GLN A 592 7.00 -22.69 8.42
N GLY A 593 5.97 -23.36 7.90
CA GLY A 593 4.65 -23.43 8.52
C GLY A 593 3.63 -24.12 7.60
N GLY A 594 2.37 -24.09 8.02
CA GLY A 594 1.26 -24.73 7.30
C GLY A 594 1.24 -26.26 7.44
N THR A 595 0.34 -26.91 6.70
CA THR A 595 0.10 -28.35 6.79
C THR A 595 1.32 -29.21 6.48
N SER A 596 2.16 -28.84 5.50
CA SER A 596 3.39 -29.59 5.22
C SER A 596 4.37 -29.59 6.39
N ARG A 597 4.44 -28.49 7.14
CA ARG A 597 5.24 -28.39 8.36
C ARG A 597 4.65 -29.23 9.48
N LEU A 598 3.33 -29.17 9.66
CA LEU A 598 2.61 -29.96 10.66
C LEU A 598 2.83 -31.47 10.44
N LEU A 599 2.57 -31.96 9.23
CA LEU A 599 2.75 -33.37 8.89
C LEU A 599 4.20 -33.82 9.09
N LEU A 600 5.18 -33.00 8.69
CA LEU A 600 6.59 -33.31 8.91
C LEU A 600 6.94 -33.45 10.41
N GLU A 601 6.39 -32.58 11.26
CA GLU A 601 6.65 -32.60 12.70
C GLU A 601 5.97 -33.77 13.40
N GLU A 602 4.72 -34.04 13.07
CA GLU A 602 3.94 -35.12 13.69
C GLU A 602 4.45 -36.51 13.24
N THR A 603 5.02 -36.62 12.04
CA THR A 603 5.61 -37.86 11.52
C THR A 603 7.13 -37.95 11.68
N ARG A 604 7.75 -37.06 12.46
CA ARG A 604 9.22 -36.88 12.52
C ARG A 604 10.06 -38.12 12.86
N ASN A 605 9.44 -39.13 13.47
CA ASN A 605 10.08 -40.38 13.89
C ASN A 605 9.66 -41.59 13.03
N ASP A 606 8.89 -41.36 11.97
CA ASP A 606 8.44 -42.41 11.05
C ASP A 606 9.36 -42.47 9.82
N ASP A 607 10.13 -43.54 9.69
CA ASP A 607 11.06 -43.78 8.57
C ASP A 607 10.38 -44.27 7.29
N ASN A 608 9.07 -44.57 7.35
CA ASN A 608 8.25 -44.93 6.20
C ASN A 608 7.64 -43.70 5.51
N VAL A 609 7.90 -42.49 6.02
CA VAL A 609 7.47 -41.24 5.42
C VAL A 609 8.61 -40.63 4.58
N GLY A 610 8.32 -40.43 3.30
CA GLY A 610 9.21 -39.74 2.38
C GLY A 610 8.85 -38.26 2.25
N VAL A 611 9.85 -37.39 2.10
CA VAL A 611 9.66 -35.95 1.88
C VAL A 611 10.30 -35.55 0.55
N ILE A 612 9.50 -35.06 -0.39
CA ILE A 612 9.96 -34.61 -1.71
C ILE A 612 10.10 -33.10 -1.74
N ILE A 613 11.33 -32.60 -1.69
CA ILE A 613 11.66 -31.18 -1.81
C ILE A 613 11.71 -30.78 -3.29
N CYS A 614 10.69 -30.04 -3.73
CA CYS A 614 10.43 -29.83 -5.15
C CYS A 614 11.42 -28.91 -5.89
N GLY A 615 12.13 -28.01 -5.21
CA GLY A 615 12.92 -26.99 -5.90
C GLY A 615 13.82 -26.14 -5.00
N TYR A 616 14.03 -24.86 -5.38
CA TYR A 616 14.81 -23.92 -4.59
C TYR A 616 14.20 -23.73 -3.19
N GLN A 617 15.08 -23.71 -2.19
CA GLN A 617 14.82 -23.48 -0.77
C GLN A 617 15.69 -22.30 -0.37
N ALA A 618 15.10 -21.27 0.25
CA ALA A 618 15.88 -20.11 0.70
C ALA A 618 16.78 -20.50 1.89
N PRO A 619 17.99 -19.92 2.00
CA PRO A 619 18.81 -20.07 3.20
C PRO A 619 18.01 -19.81 4.48
N GLU A 620 18.41 -20.46 5.58
CA GLU A 620 17.76 -20.35 6.91
C GLU A 620 16.35 -20.97 7.02
N THR A 621 15.80 -21.49 5.93
CA THR A 621 14.56 -22.29 5.99
C THR A 621 14.85 -23.73 6.39
N LEU A 622 13.89 -24.37 7.07
CA LEU A 622 14.00 -25.80 7.36
C LEU A 622 14.12 -26.65 6.09
N GLY A 623 13.37 -26.31 5.03
CA GLY A 623 13.48 -26.99 3.75
C GLY A 623 14.90 -26.93 3.19
N TYR A 624 15.62 -25.83 3.39
CA TYR A 624 17.05 -25.73 3.04
C TYR A 624 17.92 -26.63 3.90
N SER A 625 17.70 -26.66 5.22
CA SER A 625 18.45 -27.53 6.14
C SER A 625 18.27 -29.02 5.81
N LEU A 626 17.05 -29.46 5.48
CA LEU A 626 16.78 -30.83 5.05
C LEU A 626 17.42 -31.11 3.68
N LYS A 627 17.26 -30.21 2.71
CA LYS A 627 17.83 -30.35 1.36
C LYS A 627 19.36 -30.46 1.37
N THR A 628 20.01 -29.76 2.30
CA THR A 628 21.47 -29.71 2.42
C THR A 628 22.03 -30.73 3.41
N ASN A 629 21.20 -31.64 3.95
CA ASN A 629 21.60 -32.65 4.92
C ASN A 629 22.28 -32.03 6.17
N HIS A 630 21.74 -30.90 6.65
CA HIS A 630 22.28 -30.23 7.82
C HIS A 630 22.20 -31.13 9.07
N PRO A 631 23.28 -31.32 9.85
CA PRO A 631 23.32 -32.30 10.94
C PRO A 631 22.20 -32.15 11.98
N VAL A 632 21.85 -30.91 12.33
CA VAL A 632 20.76 -30.63 13.27
C VAL A 632 19.41 -31.11 12.74
N ALA A 633 19.16 -30.96 11.43
CA ALA A 633 17.92 -31.42 10.83
C ALA A 633 17.90 -32.95 10.73
N LEU A 634 19.01 -33.58 10.33
CA LEU A 634 19.11 -35.05 10.26
C LEU A 634 18.94 -35.74 11.63
N ASN A 635 19.38 -35.10 12.72
CA ASN A 635 19.17 -35.61 14.07
C ASN A 635 17.72 -35.45 14.57
N GLN A 636 16.91 -34.63 13.89
CA GLN A 636 15.55 -34.29 14.33
C GLN A 636 14.46 -35.03 13.54
N TYR A 637 14.76 -35.47 12.31
CA TYR A 637 13.80 -36.04 11.36
C TYR A 637 14.34 -37.35 10.80
N SER A 638 13.63 -38.47 11.03
CA SER A 638 13.98 -39.79 10.49
C SER A 638 13.48 -40.01 9.05
N GLN A 639 12.61 -39.12 8.56
CA GLN A 639 12.04 -39.23 7.22
C GLN A 639 13.10 -39.16 6.13
N GLN A 640 12.86 -39.89 5.04
CA GLN A 640 13.76 -39.92 3.88
C GLN A 640 13.55 -38.68 3.01
N ILE A 641 14.63 -37.96 2.70
CA ILE A 641 14.57 -36.71 1.93
C ILE A 641 14.94 -36.93 0.46
N TYR A 642 14.04 -36.57 -0.44
CA TYR A 642 14.21 -36.66 -1.89
C TYR A 642 14.22 -35.26 -2.49
N ASN A 643 15.24 -34.94 -3.28
CA ASN A 643 15.41 -33.61 -3.85
C ASN A 643 15.09 -33.61 -5.34
N LEU A 644 14.11 -32.79 -5.74
CA LEU A 644 13.78 -32.53 -7.13
C LEU A 644 14.27 -31.15 -7.57
N GLN A 645 14.20 -30.95 -8.88
CA GLN A 645 14.51 -29.68 -9.51
C GLN A 645 13.37 -29.22 -10.42
N ILE A 646 12.26 -28.84 -9.80
CA ILE A 646 11.10 -28.24 -10.46
C ILE A 646 11.08 -26.74 -10.14
N SER A 647 11.10 -25.95 -11.21
CA SER A 647 11.03 -24.49 -11.12
C SER A 647 10.20 -23.95 -12.27
N GLY A 648 9.46 -22.87 -12.01
CA GLY A 648 8.81 -22.06 -13.03
C GLY A 648 9.77 -21.08 -13.74
N HIS A 649 11.06 -21.07 -13.41
CA HIS A 649 12.04 -20.18 -14.05
C HIS A 649 12.88 -20.94 -15.08
N THR A 650 13.43 -20.19 -16.03
CA THR A 650 14.34 -20.70 -17.06
C THR A 650 15.62 -21.25 -16.44
N THR A 651 16.12 -22.38 -16.94
CA THR A 651 17.39 -22.96 -16.46
C THR A 651 18.58 -22.07 -16.83
N PRO A 652 19.70 -22.07 -16.07
CA PRO A 652 20.91 -21.32 -16.40
C PRO A 652 21.39 -21.55 -17.83
N LYS A 653 21.35 -22.80 -18.32
CA LYS A 653 21.79 -23.13 -19.68
C LYS A 653 20.95 -22.43 -20.75
N ASN A 654 19.63 -22.48 -20.65
CA ASN A 654 18.76 -21.86 -21.64
C ASN A 654 18.67 -20.35 -21.44
N LEU A 655 18.87 -19.86 -20.22
CA LEU A 655 19.02 -18.44 -19.94
C LEU A 655 20.28 -17.89 -20.63
N ASP A 656 21.42 -18.59 -20.58
CA ASP A 656 22.64 -18.20 -21.30
C ASP A 656 22.42 -18.16 -22.82
N VAL A 657 21.70 -19.15 -23.37
CA VAL A 657 21.33 -19.17 -24.81
C VAL A 657 20.46 -17.96 -25.14
N PHE A 658 19.40 -17.73 -24.37
CA PHE A 658 18.49 -16.59 -24.57
C PHE A 658 19.25 -15.26 -24.54
N ILE A 659 20.11 -15.04 -23.54
CA ILE A 659 20.96 -13.85 -23.42
C ILE A 659 21.85 -13.66 -24.66
N SER A 660 22.37 -14.75 -25.24
CA SER A 660 23.21 -14.69 -26.43
C SER A 660 22.45 -14.29 -27.69
N GLU A 661 21.15 -14.56 -27.74
CA GLU A 661 20.27 -14.24 -28.88
C GLU A 661 19.70 -12.81 -28.81
N LEU A 662 19.75 -12.15 -27.66
CA LEU A 662 19.26 -10.78 -27.49
C LEU A 662 20.11 -9.75 -28.27
N SER A 663 19.46 -8.96 -29.12
CA SER A 663 20.14 -7.93 -29.95
C SER A 663 20.39 -6.60 -29.23
N GLY A 664 19.50 -6.20 -28.32
CA GLY A 664 19.51 -4.89 -27.67
C GLY A 664 20.21 -4.85 -26.31
N LYS A 665 19.94 -3.80 -25.54
CA LYS A 665 20.47 -3.63 -24.19
C LYS A 665 19.89 -4.67 -23.24
N LYS A 666 20.75 -5.40 -22.53
CA LYS A 666 20.38 -6.53 -21.68
C LYS A 666 20.37 -6.08 -20.22
N ILE A 667 19.20 -6.10 -19.61
CA ILE A 667 19.01 -5.69 -18.22
C ILE A 667 18.48 -6.89 -17.44
N MET A 668 19.27 -7.37 -16.48
CA MET A 668 18.91 -8.51 -15.66
C MET A 668 18.39 -8.03 -14.31
N VAL A 669 17.18 -8.45 -13.95
CA VAL A 669 16.49 -8.15 -12.69
C VAL A 669 16.11 -9.45 -11.99
N HIS A 670 15.54 -9.38 -10.78
CA HIS A 670 15.13 -10.55 -10.00
C HIS A 670 16.31 -11.49 -9.75
N THR A 671 17.39 -10.93 -9.22
CA THR A 671 18.68 -11.61 -9.16
C THR A 671 19.00 -12.09 -7.74
N PRO A 672 19.62 -13.27 -7.55
CA PRO A 672 20.21 -13.62 -6.26
C PRO A 672 21.26 -12.59 -5.79
N GLU A 673 21.51 -12.54 -4.48
CA GLU A 673 22.52 -11.65 -3.92
C GLU A 673 23.94 -12.03 -4.39
N ASN A 674 24.82 -11.03 -4.53
CA ASN A 674 26.25 -11.18 -4.85
C ASN A 674 26.56 -11.91 -6.17
N ILE A 675 25.82 -11.62 -7.24
CA ILE A 675 26.08 -12.22 -8.56
C ILE A 675 27.35 -11.67 -9.21
N ILE A 676 28.17 -12.61 -9.68
CA ILE A 676 29.24 -12.34 -10.64
C ILE A 676 28.65 -12.45 -12.05
N VAL A 677 28.52 -11.30 -12.73
CA VAL A 677 28.02 -11.21 -14.10
C VAL A 677 29.12 -11.65 -15.07
N LYS A 678 28.88 -12.71 -15.84
CA LYS A 678 29.86 -13.23 -16.82
C LYS A 678 29.82 -12.48 -18.16
N HIS A 679 28.63 -12.04 -18.57
CA HIS A 679 28.44 -11.31 -19.82
C HIS A 679 28.71 -9.82 -19.61
N LYS A 680 29.69 -9.26 -20.33
CA LYS A 680 30.14 -7.87 -20.15
C LYS A 680 29.06 -6.82 -20.52
N ASP A 681 28.07 -7.22 -21.29
CA ASP A 681 26.99 -6.38 -21.83
C ASP A 681 25.69 -6.41 -21.01
N ILE A 682 25.63 -7.22 -19.93
CA ILE A 682 24.49 -7.24 -19.01
C ILE A 682 24.62 -6.14 -17.97
N VAL A 683 23.55 -5.37 -17.81
CA VAL A 683 23.37 -4.41 -16.72
C VAL A 683 22.51 -5.04 -15.63
N VAL A 684 23.01 -5.06 -14.39
CA VAL A 684 22.21 -5.38 -13.20
C VAL A 684 21.95 -4.08 -12.46
N PRO A 685 20.73 -3.54 -12.50
CA PRO A 685 20.45 -2.20 -11.98
C PRO A 685 20.40 -2.19 -10.46
N LYS A 686 20.85 -1.07 -9.87
CA LYS A 686 20.68 -0.78 -8.45
C LYS A 686 19.32 -0.15 -8.18
N PHE A 687 18.90 -0.18 -6.92
CA PHE A 687 17.72 0.56 -6.47
C PHE A 687 17.83 2.05 -6.82
N SER A 688 16.74 2.61 -7.36
CA SER A 688 16.62 3.98 -7.88
C SER A 688 17.55 4.32 -9.05
N GLU A 689 18.23 3.34 -9.66
CA GLU A 689 18.97 3.58 -10.88
C GLU A 689 18.01 3.89 -12.03
N THR A 690 18.33 4.91 -12.83
CA THR A 690 17.55 5.29 -14.01
C THR A 690 18.42 5.16 -15.25
N LEU A 691 17.96 4.34 -16.20
CA LEU A 691 18.56 4.23 -17.52
C LEU A 691 17.77 5.08 -18.50
N ALA A 692 18.47 5.91 -19.29
CA ALA A 692 17.83 6.74 -20.31
C ALA A 692 18.18 6.23 -21.72
N LEU A 693 17.16 6.05 -22.55
CA LEU A 693 17.27 5.72 -23.96
C LEU A 693 17.04 6.99 -24.78
N ASN A 694 17.95 7.27 -25.72
CA ASN A 694 17.75 8.34 -26.68
C ASN A 694 16.72 7.87 -27.71
N VAL A 695 15.60 8.59 -27.79
CA VAL A 695 14.52 8.33 -28.75
C VAL A 695 14.95 8.73 -30.14
#